data_AF-A0A660YPX5-F1
#
_entry.id   AF-A0A660YPX5-F1
#
_cell.length_a   1.000
_cell.length_b   1.000
_cell.length_c   1.000
_cell.angle_alpha   90.00
_cell.angle_beta   90.00
_cell.angle_gamma   90.00
#
_symmetry.space_group_name_H-M   'P 1'
#
loop_
_entity.id
_entity.type
_entity.pdbx_description
1 polymer ?
#
loop_
_entity_poly.entity_id
_entity_poly.type
_entity_poly.pdbx_seq_one_letter_code
_entity_poly.pdbx_strand_id
1 'polypeptide(L)'
;MPIEGRRFHKGEKPHHVYDRYRGHNKYNQYFYIRVAIIEEIDLDKYEMTIQWVGKRGVRDKIPISFPYVGPAGIIGMLPEKGALGIFAFMDEGEGKGNPICVGFLPAGLSTALNFNDVQIYPDSLPTSDVNKILYKFRKLSYGDVIISSPLFASFFLNSNVEIHDAVQDSFIIRQGDQSIISTSLNNFIFADGISINMGHAIRNGLELYDKDGTRLDNKGSILTIPESKDIICITKDGEPIDYQTEYYTEYRIDVDEFGNGKLDLNDINSSSASLNNPIVTFVLGNYIGSDRINRQQYGRNLKASLFKSYNDANGDFSLEIANDKNGIDEAGTIGLAYALHFLDSKCFLGIDKEGHYYMNLPASSSNNDLGAGSSMSTLAQGSLKEVWGSNAAENNSWNLSTNGGVIWDLGAHSPSRNSRSFEMKTSRGIYFEINGADDDGYSKREEITGNTLESISGDATSVSSNFTLEVNGLKTEKIGGSFSESIQSDKNTNVLGVYTETVVKEKQCKFGKRKTTITTGNDELEITKGNREEMIILGKKISTVRTGNIEQNVNIGNHETSITTGNYKVNVSAGNITHETSAGTVNISGTSAKIKGNISIAADAPIVKLGGALLIGGVVSGLPGKITHYDFVTGAPLKGSLKVSAG
;
A
#
# COMPACT_ATOMS: atom_id res chain seq x y z
N MET A 1 -42.21 19.65 71.04
CA MET A 1 -43.50 20.30 71.35
C MET A 1 -43.73 21.38 70.30
N PRO A 2 -44.90 21.48 69.66
CA PRO A 2 -45.21 22.66 68.87
C PRO A 2 -45.41 23.82 69.84
N ILE A 3 -44.59 24.86 69.72
CA ILE A 3 -44.80 26.12 70.43
C ILE A 3 -46.04 26.74 69.78
N GLU A 4 -47.21 26.62 70.40
CA GLU A 4 -48.37 27.44 70.00
C GLU A 4 -48.05 28.90 70.36
N GLY A 5 -47.68 29.68 69.34
CA GLY A 5 -47.52 31.12 69.48
C GLY A 5 -48.83 31.77 69.96
N ARG A 6 -48.71 32.82 70.78
CA ARG A 6 -49.86 33.59 71.31
C ARG A 6 -50.81 33.98 70.17
N ARG A 7 -52.10 33.67 70.32
CA ARG A 7 -53.14 34.11 69.40
C ARG A 7 -53.53 35.55 69.73
N PHE A 8 -53.31 36.47 68.78
CA PHE A 8 -53.73 37.86 68.89
C PHE A 8 -55.22 38.00 68.60
N HIS A 9 -55.90 38.92 69.29
CA HIS A 9 -57.30 39.22 69.03
C HIS A 9 -57.40 40.27 67.90
N LYS A 10 -58.42 40.14 67.03
CA LYS A 10 -58.67 41.10 65.95
C LYS A 10 -58.86 42.51 66.54
N GLY A 11 -57.98 43.44 66.17
CA GLY A 11 -57.98 44.83 66.67
C GLY A 11 -57.12 45.09 67.92
N GLU A 12 -56.36 44.11 68.43
CA GLU A 12 -55.41 44.32 69.51
C GLU A 12 -54.30 45.29 69.06
N LYS A 13 -54.15 46.41 69.77
CA LYS A 13 -53.12 47.41 69.45
C LYS A 13 -51.75 46.97 69.99
N PRO A 14 -50.65 47.13 69.23
CA PRO A 14 -49.32 46.62 69.60
C PRO A 14 -48.81 47.03 70.99
N HIS A 15 -49.19 48.21 71.49
CA HIS A 15 -48.72 48.72 72.79
C HIS A 15 -49.40 48.09 74.02
N HIS A 16 -50.60 47.52 73.88
CA HIS A 16 -51.33 46.88 74.99
C HIS A 16 -50.93 45.41 75.21
N VAL A 17 -50.18 44.83 74.28
CA VAL A 17 -49.80 43.40 74.28
C VAL A 17 -48.97 43.01 75.51
N TYR A 18 -48.23 43.97 76.08
CA TYR A 18 -47.27 43.77 77.17
C TYR A 18 -47.79 44.15 78.56
N ASP A 19 -48.98 44.73 78.66
CA ASP A 19 -49.52 45.19 79.95
C ASP A 19 -49.74 44.05 80.96
N ARG A 20 -49.93 42.80 80.49
CA ARG A 20 -50.07 41.61 81.34
C ARG A 20 -48.76 40.99 81.82
N TYR A 21 -47.61 41.40 81.28
CA TYR A 21 -46.28 40.91 81.71
C TYR A 21 -45.62 41.81 82.77
N ARG A 22 -46.36 42.81 83.29
CA ARG A 22 -45.92 43.71 84.35
C ARG A 22 -45.84 42.98 85.70
N GLY A 23 -44.71 42.34 85.98
CA GLY A 23 -44.32 41.94 87.34
C GLY A 23 -44.04 43.16 88.25
N HIS A 24 -43.96 42.96 89.57
CA HIS A 24 -43.85 44.02 90.60
C HIS A 24 -42.64 44.99 90.45
N ASN A 25 -41.62 44.65 89.65
CA ASN A 25 -40.47 45.53 89.40
C ASN A 25 -40.67 46.38 88.14
N LYS A 26 -40.97 47.67 88.34
CA LYS A 26 -41.08 48.70 87.28
C LYS A 26 -39.77 48.99 86.53
N TYR A 27 -38.64 48.44 86.97
CA TYR A 27 -37.32 48.69 86.38
C TYR A 27 -37.00 47.85 85.13
N ASN A 28 -37.76 46.77 84.85
CA ASN A 28 -37.57 45.94 83.65
C ASN A 28 -38.17 46.55 82.36
N GLN A 29 -38.50 47.84 82.36
CA GLN A 29 -39.12 48.53 81.21
C GLN A 29 -38.16 48.72 80.01
N TYR A 30 -36.87 48.39 80.15
CA TYR A 30 -35.85 48.67 79.15
C TYR A 30 -35.38 47.46 78.32
N PHE A 31 -35.88 46.25 78.57
CA PHE A 31 -35.46 45.04 77.85
C PHE A 31 -36.38 44.69 76.67
N TYR A 32 -36.66 45.65 75.80
CA TYR A 32 -37.40 45.42 74.57
C TYR A 32 -36.48 45.52 73.37
N ILE A 33 -36.64 44.59 72.42
CA ILE A 33 -36.15 44.79 71.06
C ILE A 33 -36.75 46.10 70.55
N ARG A 34 -35.90 47.02 70.09
CA ARG A 34 -36.32 48.26 69.46
C ARG A 34 -35.83 48.32 68.03
N VAL A 35 -36.54 49.10 67.22
CA VAL A 35 -36.15 49.34 65.84
C VAL A 35 -35.71 50.79 65.66
N ALA A 36 -34.66 50.98 64.88
CA ALA A 36 -34.12 52.30 64.56
C ALA A 36 -33.73 52.37 63.08
N ILE A 37 -33.82 53.55 62.50
CA ILE A 37 -33.33 53.80 61.14
C ILE A 37 -31.85 54.12 61.22
N ILE A 38 -31.05 53.44 60.42
CA ILE A 38 -29.60 53.67 60.32
C ILE A 38 -29.39 54.91 59.42
N GLU A 39 -28.89 56.01 59.99
CA GLU A 39 -28.70 57.27 59.26
C GLU A 39 -27.31 57.39 58.62
N GLU A 40 -26.30 56.82 59.30
CA GLU A 40 -24.89 56.92 58.92
C GLU A 40 -24.10 55.71 59.41
N ILE A 41 -23.07 55.34 58.67
CA ILE A 41 -22.17 54.22 58.99
C ILE A 41 -20.73 54.75 58.92
N ASP A 42 -20.02 54.62 60.03
CA ASP A 42 -18.58 54.90 60.14
C ASP A 42 -17.82 53.59 59.90
N LEU A 43 -17.25 53.47 58.69
CA LEU A 43 -16.54 52.28 58.24
C LEU A 43 -15.18 52.09 58.92
N ASP A 44 -14.58 53.17 59.44
CA ASP A 44 -13.27 53.11 60.08
C ASP A 44 -13.38 52.62 61.52
N LYS A 45 -14.49 52.95 62.21
CA LYS A 45 -14.74 52.56 63.60
C LYS A 45 -15.72 51.40 63.75
N TYR A 46 -16.33 50.95 62.66
CA TYR A 46 -17.45 50.00 62.67
C TYR A 46 -18.57 50.42 63.63
N GLU A 47 -18.95 51.69 63.56
CA GLU A 47 -20.08 52.24 64.31
C GLU A 47 -21.18 52.68 63.35
N MET A 48 -22.43 52.61 63.79
CA MET A 48 -23.58 53.14 63.08
C MET A 48 -24.28 54.20 63.93
N THR A 49 -24.67 55.30 63.30
CA THR A 49 -25.53 56.32 63.92
C THR A 49 -26.97 55.96 63.61
N ILE A 50 -27.77 55.79 64.66
CA ILE A 50 -29.16 55.36 64.54
C ILE A 50 -30.13 56.42 65.03
N GLN A 51 -31.33 56.40 64.47
CA GLN A 51 -32.47 57.18 64.93
C GLN A 51 -33.60 56.23 65.33
N TRP A 52 -33.96 56.21 66.62
CA TRP A 52 -35.06 55.39 67.11
C TRP A 52 -36.40 55.74 66.46
N VAL A 53 -37.12 54.71 66.02
CA VAL A 53 -38.47 54.88 65.46
C VAL A 53 -39.44 55.29 66.59
N GLY A 54 -40.18 56.39 66.41
CA GLY A 54 -41.22 56.85 67.33
C GLY A 54 -40.81 57.93 68.36
N LYS A 55 -39.52 58.28 68.48
CA LYS A 55 -39.06 59.46 69.23
C LYS A 55 -38.26 60.39 68.31
N ARG A 56 -38.74 61.62 68.10
CA ARG A 56 -38.00 62.63 67.33
C ARG A 56 -36.76 63.09 68.11
N GLY A 57 -35.58 62.87 67.54
CA GLY A 57 -34.36 63.64 67.86
C GLY A 57 -33.29 62.98 68.75
N VAL A 58 -33.43 61.71 69.16
CA VAL A 58 -32.36 61.02 69.90
C VAL A 58 -31.55 60.18 68.92
N ARG A 59 -30.28 60.55 68.75
CA ARG A 59 -29.28 59.83 67.94
C ARG A 59 -28.34 59.09 68.87
N ASP A 60 -28.23 57.78 68.68
CA ASP A 60 -27.27 56.96 69.40
C ASP A 60 -26.25 56.38 68.42
N LYS A 61 -24.99 56.30 68.87
CA LYS A 61 -23.94 55.59 68.15
C LYS A 61 -23.81 54.20 68.72
N ILE A 62 -23.86 53.21 67.84
CA ILE A 62 -23.87 51.79 68.21
C ILE A 62 -22.81 51.05 67.42
N PRO A 63 -21.99 50.19 68.03
CA PRO A 63 -21.07 49.34 67.30
C PRO A 63 -21.82 48.33 66.41
N ILE A 64 -21.28 48.09 65.21
CA ILE A 64 -21.75 47.05 64.30
C ILE A 64 -21.21 45.72 64.81
N SER A 65 -22.10 44.82 65.24
CA SER A 65 -21.73 43.46 65.59
C SER A 65 -21.79 42.54 64.38
N PHE A 66 -20.72 41.78 64.18
CA PHE A 66 -20.65 40.72 63.17
C PHE A 66 -20.83 39.35 63.82
N PRO A 67 -21.57 38.42 63.19
CA PRO A 67 -21.78 37.08 63.74
C PRO A 67 -20.50 36.22 63.76
N TYR A 68 -19.47 36.58 62.98
CA TYR A 68 -18.16 35.91 63.00
C TYR A 68 -17.03 36.90 62.71
N VAL A 69 -16.04 36.96 63.61
CA VAL A 69 -14.80 37.73 63.45
C VAL A 69 -13.62 36.85 63.85
N GLY A 70 -12.71 36.58 62.92
CA GLY A 70 -11.43 35.90 63.17
C GLY A 70 -10.35 36.31 62.15
N PRO A 71 -9.08 35.93 62.36
CA PRO A 71 -7.95 36.36 61.53
C PRO A 71 -8.06 36.01 60.03
N ALA A 72 -8.92 35.04 59.69
CA ALA A 72 -9.09 34.53 58.33
C ALA A 72 -10.57 34.35 57.94
N GLY A 73 -11.50 35.02 58.62
CA GLY A 73 -12.87 35.02 58.11
C GLY A 73 -13.75 36.07 58.73
N ILE A 74 -14.57 36.66 57.86
CA ILE A 74 -15.59 37.64 58.16
C ILE A 74 -16.85 37.10 57.51
N ILE A 75 -17.84 36.70 58.30
CA ILE A 75 -19.21 36.60 57.81
C ILE A 75 -19.94 37.75 58.46
N GLY A 76 -20.16 38.78 57.67
CA GLY A 76 -20.72 40.03 58.13
C GLY A 76 -21.26 40.81 56.94
N MET A 77 -22.47 41.31 57.05
CA MET A 77 -23.00 42.31 56.12
C MET A 77 -22.93 43.66 56.84
N LEU A 78 -22.40 44.68 56.16
CA LEU A 78 -22.55 46.05 56.63
C LEU A 78 -23.99 46.49 56.34
N PRO A 79 -24.65 47.19 57.28
CA PRO A 79 -25.92 47.84 56.97
C PRO A 79 -25.73 48.89 55.88
N GLU A 80 -26.83 49.39 55.33
CA GLU A 80 -26.84 50.55 54.44
C GLU A 80 -27.58 51.71 55.08
N LYS A 81 -27.31 52.92 54.62
CA LYS A 81 -28.09 54.10 55.03
C LYS A 81 -29.57 53.91 54.67
N GLY A 82 -30.45 54.12 55.64
CA GLY A 82 -31.89 53.91 55.50
C GLY A 82 -32.37 52.50 55.85
N ALA A 83 -31.46 51.56 56.16
CA ALA A 83 -31.83 50.26 56.68
C ALA A 83 -32.54 50.37 58.04
N LEU A 84 -33.46 49.45 58.30
CA LEU A 84 -34.15 49.34 59.59
C LEU A 84 -33.37 48.36 60.47
N GLY A 85 -32.62 48.89 61.44
CA GLY A 85 -31.90 48.08 62.43
C GLY A 85 -32.84 47.56 63.53
N ILE A 86 -32.59 46.34 63.97
CA ILE A 86 -33.25 45.65 65.08
C ILE A 86 -32.20 45.57 66.20
N PHE A 87 -32.50 46.21 67.32
CA PHE A 87 -31.56 46.38 68.43
C PHE A 87 -32.10 45.69 69.68
N ALA A 88 -31.30 44.78 70.24
CA ALA A 88 -31.53 44.24 71.57
C ALA A 88 -30.71 45.04 72.59
N PHE A 89 -31.16 45.08 73.84
CA PHE A 89 -30.42 45.75 74.91
C PHE A 89 -29.76 44.71 75.80
N MET A 90 -28.45 44.83 75.97
CA MET A 90 -27.70 44.08 76.96
C MET A 90 -27.88 44.75 78.32
N ASP A 91 -28.16 43.95 79.36
CA ASP A 91 -28.25 44.44 80.75
C ASP A 91 -26.85 44.69 81.31
N GLU A 92 -26.56 45.93 81.69
CA GLU A 92 -25.31 46.29 82.36
C GLU A 92 -25.49 46.46 83.89
N GLY A 93 -26.69 46.17 84.42
CA GLY A 93 -27.05 46.37 85.82
C GLY A 93 -27.69 47.74 86.10
N GLU A 94 -28.37 47.87 87.25
CA GLU A 94 -29.03 49.11 87.74
C GLU A 94 -30.02 49.77 86.74
N GLY A 95 -30.61 48.99 85.82
CA GLY A 95 -31.58 49.49 84.85
C GLY A 95 -30.96 50.26 83.68
N LYS A 96 -29.65 50.15 83.46
CA LYS A 96 -28.96 50.66 82.26
C LYS A 96 -28.83 49.55 81.22
N GLY A 97 -29.29 49.82 80.00
CA GLY A 97 -29.19 48.89 78.89
C GLY A 97 -28.39 49.49 77.74
N ASN A 98 -27.45 48.73 77.19
CA ASN A 98 -26.63 49.15 76.06
C ASN A 98 -27.14 48.47 74.77
N PRO A 99 -27.54 49.22 73.73
CA PRO A 99 -28.11 48.63 72.54
C PRO A 99 -27.05 47.93 71.68
N ILE A 100 -27.38 46.74 71.17
CA ILE A 100 -26.58 45.95 70.23
C ILE A 100 -27.46 45.64 69.03
N CYS A 101 -26.93 45.86 67.82
CA CYS A 101 -27.64 45.51 66.59
C CYS A 101 -27.66 43.99 66.39
N VAL A 102 -28.81 43.36 66.61
CA VAL A 102 -28.95 41.90 66.45
C VAL A 102 -29.32 41.48 65.03
N GLY A 103 -29.71 42.44 64.21
CA GLY A 103 -29.98 42.26 62.79
C GLY A 103 -30.45 43.57 62.17
N PHE A 104 -30.41 43.68 60.85
CA PHE A 104 -30.96 44.82 60.14
C PHE A 104 -31.66 44.36 58.87
N LEU A 105 -32.65 45.13 58.46
CA LEU A 105 -33.43 44.90 57.25
C LEU A 105 -33.02 45.94 56.20
N PRO A 106 -32.77 45.54 54.94
CA PRO A 106 -32.29 46.45 53.91
C PRO A 106 -33.28 47.58 53.64
N ALA A 107 -32.80 48.74 53.18
CA ALA A 107 -33.61 49.91 52.89
C ALA A 107 -34.70 49.61 51.83
N GLY A 108 -34.39 48.71 50.88
CA GLY A 108 -35.31 48.22 49.87
C GLY A 108 -36.46 47.32 50.38
N LEU A 109 -36.45 46.90 51.65
CA LEU A 109 -37.51 46.04 52.21
C LEU A 109 -38.88 46.74 52.18
N SER A 110 -38.93 48.06 52.38
CA SER A 110 -40.17 48.83 52.30
C SER A 110 -40.84 48.71 50.93
N THR A 111 -40.05 48.76 49.86
CA THR A 111 -40.51 48.51 48.48
C THR A 111 -40.96 47.07 48.30
N ALA A 112 -40.20 46.10 48.82
CA ALA A 112 -40.53 44.67 48.70
C ALA A 112 -41.80 44.27 49.46
N LEU A 113 -42.05 44.87 50.63
CA LEU A 113 -43.26 44.61 51.42
C LEU A 113 -44.51 45.29 50.84
N ASN A 114 -44.34 46.46 50.21
CA ASN A 114 -45.43 47.12 49.45
C ASN A 114 -45.92 46.25 48.28
N PHE A 115 -45.05 45.48 47.63
CA PHE A 115 -45.47 44.51 46.60
C PHE A 115 -46.34 43.37 47.13
N ASN A 116 -46.30 43.11 48.44
CA ASN A 116 -47.06 42.04 49.09
C ASN A 116 -48.24 42.55 49.92
N ASP A 117 -48.62 43.84 49.80
CA ASP A 117 -49.64 44.52 50.62
C ASP A 117 -49.38 44.43 52.14
N VAL A 118 -48.11 44.37 52.55
CA VAL A 118 -47.71 44.31 53.96
C VAL A 118 -47.10 45.64 54.39
N GLN A 119 -47.66 46.24 55.46
CA GLN A 119 -47.06 47.42 56.08
C GLN A 119 -45.99 47.03 57.11
N ILE A 120 -44.84 47.71 57.08
CA ILE A 120 -43.77 47.58 58.10
C ILE A 120 -44.30 47.89 59.50
N TYR A 121 -45.22 48.85 59.60
CA TYR A 121 -45.86 49.26 60.85
C TYR A 121 -47.38 49.05 60.72
N PRO A 122 -47.89 47.84 61.02
CA PRO A 122 -49.31 47.58 60.88
C PRO A 122 -50.11 48.31 61.96
N ASP A 123 -51.21 48.97 61.57
CA ASP A 123 -52.12 49.66 62.48
C ASP A 123 -52.82 48.71 63.49
N SER A 124 -52.85 47.41 63.18
CA SER A 124 -53.41 46.36 64.04
C SER A 124 -52.70 45.02 63.82
N LEU A 125 -52.66 44.16 64.85
CA LEU A 125 -52.04 42.85 64.73
C LEU A 125 -52.82 41.95 63.75
N PRO A 126 -52.17 41.40 62.69
CA PRO A 126 -52.84 40.52 61.74
C PRO A 126 -53.27 39.19 62.39
N THR A 127 -54.34 38.57 61.87
CA THR A 127 -54.80 37.25 62.31
C THR A 127 -53.83 36.14 61.86
N SER A 128 -53.86 34.98 62.52
CA SER A 128 -52.88 33.89 62.28
C SER A 128 -52.78 33.42 60.82
N ASP A 129 -53.86 33.59 60.05
CA ASP A 129 -53.92 33.13 58.66
C ASP A 129 -53.32 34.12 57.65
N VAL A 130 -53.21 35.41 58.00
CA VAL A 130 -52.57 36.43 57.15
C VAL A 130 -51.03 36.35 57.24
N ASN A 131 -50.49 35.85 58.37
CA ASN A 131 -49.04 35.69 58.58
C ASN A 131 -48.44 34.39 58.01
N LYS A 132 -49.26 33.43 57.53
CA LYS A 132 -48.75 32.14 57.00
C LYS A 132 -48.11 32.23 55.61
N ILE A 133 -48.35 33.33 54.88
CA ILE A 133 -47.94 33.44 53.47
C ILE A 133 -46.47 33.91 53.32
N LEU A 134 -45.82 34.38 54.38
CA LEU A 134 -44.61 35.21 54.22
C LEU A 134 -43.26 34.50 54.13
N TYR A 135 -43.10 33.20 54.44
CA TYR A 135 -41.77 32.57 54.36
C TYR A 135 -41.81 31.09 53.96
N LYS A 136 -41.45 30.78 52.72
CA LYS A 136 -41.13 29.42 52.26
C LYS A 136 -39.61 29.28 52.10
N PHE A 137 -38.87 29.36 53.20
CA PHE A 137 -37.45 29.00 53.19
C PHE A 137 -37.28 27.47 53.20
N ARG A 138 -36.34 26.95 52.42
CA ARG A 138 -35.86 25.57 52.56
C ARG A 138 -35.24 25.44 53.96
N LYS A 139 -35.54 24.34 54.67
CA LYS A 139 -34.89 24.06 55.96
C LYS A 139 -33.39 23.87 55.71
N LEU A 140 -32.57 24.68 56.37
CA LEU A 140 -31.11 24.55 56.40
C LEU A 140 -30.69 23.49 57.42
N SER A 141 -29.61 22.78 57.14
CA SER A 141 -28.89 21.91 58.08
C SER A 141 -27.78 22.68 58.79
N TYR A 142 -27.17 22.09 59.82
CA TYR A 142 -26.05 22.70 60.52
C TYR A 142 -24.88 22.96 59.56
N GLY A 143 -24.44 24.21 59.46
CA GLY A 143 -23.31 24.62 58.60
C GLY A 143 -23.70 25.08 57.19
N ASP A 144 -24.97 24.96 56.78
CA ASP A 144 -25.41 25.40 55.46
C ASP A 144 -25.44 26.94 55.38
N VAL A 145 -24.81 27.49 54.33
CA VAL A 145 -24.92 28.91 53.95
C VAL A 145 -25.64 28.97 52.60
N ILE A 146 -26.75 29.71 52.52
CA ILE A 146 -27.46 29.98 51.26
C ILE A 146 -27.44 31.47 50.97
N ILE A 147 -27.08 31.82 49.74
CA ILE A 147 -27.17 33.17 49.18
C ILE A 147 -28.07 33.07 47.95
N SER A 148 -29.17 33.83 47.90
CA SER A 148 -30.05 33.88 46.73
C SER A 148 -30.56 35.30 46.50
N SER A 149 -30.60 35.74 45.24
CA SER A 149 -31.30 36.96 44.81
C SER A 149 -32.41 36.58 43.83
N PRO A 150 -33.64 37.08 44.01
CA PRO A 150 -34.73 36.86 43.06
C PRO A 150 -34.60 37.67 41.75
N LEU A 151 -33.60 38.55 41.63
CA LEU A 151 -33.43 39.47 40.50
C LEU A 151 -31.98 39.50 39.96
N PHE A 152 -31.34 38.34 39.82
CA PHE A 152 -29.89 38.16 39.62
C PHE A 152 -29.05 38.53 40.85
N ALA A 153 -28.10 37.66 41.20
CA ALA A 153 -27.00 37.96 42.13
C ALA A 153 -25.70 37.79 41.34
N SER A 154 -24.90 38.84 41.26
CA SER A 154 -23.54 38.77 40.75
C SER A 154 -22.56 38.82 41.93
N PHE A 155 -21.53 37.97 41.88
CA PHE A 155 -20.39 38.05 42.78
C PHE A 155 -19.32 38.91 42.12
N PHE A 156 -19.05 40.08 42.70
CA PHE A 156 -17.89 40.89 42.32
C PHE A 156 -16.67 40.39 43.09
N LEU A 157 -15.70 39.82 42.36
CA LEU A 157 -14.48 39.25 42.92
C LEU A 157 -13.30 40.14 42.50
N ASN A 158 -12.63 40.76 43.47
CA ASN A 158 -11.59 41.77 43.20
C ASN A 158 -10.20 41.15 42.89
N SER A 159 -10.04 39.84 43.07
CA SER A 159 -8.76 39.13 42.91
C SER A 159 -8.99 37.65 42.59
N ASN A 160 -7.90 36.86 42.53
CA ASN A 160 -7.99 35.40 42.42
C ASN A 160 -8.86 34.83 43.56
N VAL A 161 -9.77 33.93 43.23
CA VAL A 161 -10.61 33.20 44.18
C VAL A 161 -10.37 31.71 44.02
N GLU A 162 -10.11 31.03 45.13
CA GLU A 162 -9.90 29.59 45.17
C GLU A 162 -10.92 28.96 46.11
N ILE A 163 -11.68 28.01 45.58
CA ILE A 163 -12.68 27.24 46.33
C ILE A 163 -12.11 25.85 46.52
N HIS A 164 -11.85 25.47 47.78
CA HIS A 164 -11.40 24.12 48.12
C HIS A 164 -12.56 23.23 48.56
N ASP A 165 -12.50 21.97 48.19
CA ASP A 165 -13.24 20.90 48.85
C ASP A 165 -12.44 20.36 50.06
N ALA A 166 -13.06 19.47 50.85
CA ALA A 166 -12.46 18.92 52.07
C ALA A 166 -11.26 17.99 51.83
N VAL A 167 -11.05 17.54 50.58
CA VAL A 167 -9.94 16.71 50.10
C VAL A 167 -8.82 17.56 49.48
N GLN A 168 -8.95 18.89 49.54
CA GLN A 168 -8.06 19.88 48.90
C GLN A 168 -8.17 19.94 47.37
N ASP A 169 -9.24 19.42 46.78
CA ASP A 169 -9.54 19.70 45.37
C ASP A 169 -9.92 21.18 45.23
N SER A 170 -9.24 21.91 44.34
CA SER A 170 -9.38 23.37 44.22
C SER A 170 -10.01 23.78 42.90
N PHE A 171 -11.01 24.66 42.96
CA PHE A 171 -11.52 25.43 41.81
C PHE A 171 -10.98 26.87 41.92
N ILE A 172 -10.06 27.25 41.03
CA ILE A 172 -9.39 28.56 41.06
C ILE A 172 -9.90 29.45 39.92
N ILE A 173 -10.40 30.63 40.26
CA ILE A 173 -10.70 31.73 39.33
C ILE A 173 -9.57 32.75 39.47
N ARG A 174 -8.62 32.80 38.54
CA ARG A 174 -7.55 33.82 38.57
C ARG A 174 -7.92 35.02 37.71
N GLN A 175 -7.47 36.20 38.12
CA GLN A 175 -7.65 37.46 37.39
C GLN A 175 -7.00 37.42 35.99
N GLY A 176 -5.98 36.57 35.78
CA GLY A 176 -5.35 36.33 34.48
C GLY A 176 -6.07 35.29 33.59
N ASP A 177 -7.02 34.52 34.14
CA ASP A 177 -7.70 33.42 33.44
C ASP A 177 -8.98 33.87 32.72
N GLN A 178 -9.08 35.17 32.37
CA GLN A 178 -10.21 35.71 31.59
C GLN A 178 -10.50 34.91 30.30
N SER A 179 -9.55 34.13 29.80
CA SER A 179 -9.69 33.27 28.62
C SER A 179 -10.33 31.90 28.88
N ILE A 180 -10.29 31.35 30.10
CA ILE A 180 -10.71 29.96 30.38
C ILE A 180 -12.25 29.79 30.35
N ILE A 181 -12.99 30.84 30.73
CA ILE A 181 -14.47 30.79 30.71
C ILE A 181 -15.03 31.00 29.28
N SER A 182 -14.26 31.65 28.39
CA SER A 182 -14.63 31.74 26.96
C SER A 182 -14.32 30.45 26.18
N THR A 183 -13.57 29.51 26.76
CA THR A 183 -13.14 28.26 26.12
C THR A 183 -14.09 27.09 26.34
N SER A 184 -15.14 27.23 27.14
CA SER A 184 -16.08 26.13 27.39
C SER A 184 -17.08 25.86 26.26
N LEU A 185 -17.18 26.76 25.26
CA LEU A 185 -17.98 26.52 24.04
C LEU A 185 -17.19 25.80 22.94
N ASN A 186 -15.87 25.92 22.94
CA ASN A 186 -14.95 25.26 22.00
C ASN A 186 -13.74 24.77 22.82
N ASN A 187 -13.63 23.45 23.06
CA ASN A 187 -12.64 22.86 23.96
C ASN A 187 -11.21 23.01 23.39
N PHE A 188 -10.55 24.13 23.67
CA PHE A 188 -9.15 24.32 23.37
C PHE A 188 -8.28 23.97 24.57
N ILE A 189 -7.26 23.15 24.34
CA ILE A 189 -6.21 22.88 25.33
C ILE A 189 -4.91 23.42 24.73
N PHE A 190 -4.32 24.41 25.40
CA PHE A 190 -3.02 24.96 25.05
C PHE A 190 -2.02 24.56 26.12
N ALA A 191 -1.01 23.81 25.72
CA ALA A 191 0.18 23.53 26.53
C ALA A 191 1.41 24.11 25.82
N ASP A 192 2.51 24.27 26.54
CA ASP A 192 3.79 24.67 25.94
C ASP A 192 4.21 23.64 24.88
N GLY A 193 4.27 24.05 23.60
CA GLY A 193 4.63 23.22 22.44
C GLY A 193 3.57 22.27 21.87
N ILE A 194 2.35 22.23 22.43
CA ILE A 194 1.23 21.45 21.86
C ILE A 194 -0.05 22.26 21.89
N SER A 195 -0.72 22.37 20.75
CA SER A 195 -2.06 22.93 20.67
C SER A 195 -3.08 21.92 20.18
N ILE A 196 -4.21 21.82 20.90
CA ILE A 196 -5.32 20.94 20.55
C ILE A 196 -6.56 21.79 20.27
N ASN A 197 -7.12 21.62 19.08
CA ASN A 197 -8.42 22.16 18.69
C ASN A 197 -9.43 21.01 18.52
N MET A 198 -10.58 21.11 19.18
CA MET A 198 -11.67 20.14 19.06
C MET A 198 -13.00 20.86 18.87
N GLY A 199 -13.72 20.56 17.80
CA GLY A 199 -15.05 21.09 17.55
C GLY A 199 -15.09 21.91 16.26
N HIS A 200 -15.70 23.09 16.29
CA HIS A 200 -15.80 23.94 15.11
C HIS A 200 -14.40 24.34 14.63
N ALA A 201 -14.17 24.19 13.32
CA ALA A 201 -12.97 24.69 12.71
C ALA A 201 -12.98 26.22 12.69
N ILE A 202 -11.95 26.83 13.26
CA ILE A 202 -11.86 28.28 13.49
C ILE A 202 -10.57 28.82 12.88
N ARG A 203 -10.65 29.92 12.15
CA ARG A 203 -9.49 30.64 11.60
C ARG A 203 -9.68 32.16 11.72
N ASN A 204 -9.28 32.74 12.84
CA ASN A 204 -9.62 34.13 13.19
C ASN A 204 -8.96 35.18 12.29
N GLY A 205 -7.90 34.83 11.56
CA GLY A 205 -7.20 35.69 10.60
C GLY A 205 -7.67 35.59 9.15
N LEU A 206 -8.75 34.86 8.87
CA LEU A 206 -9.25 34.61 7.50
C LEU A 206 -10.06 35.81 6.97
N GLU A 207 -9.69 36.30 5.79
CA GLU A 207 -10.55 37.21 5.03
C GLU A 207 -11.55 36.38 4.22
N LEU A 208 -12.85 36.54 4.51
CA LEU A 208 -13.90 35.84 3.79
C LEU A 208 -14.26 36.59 2.51
N TYR A 209 -14.63 35.84 1.47
CA TYR A 209 -15.05 36.35 0.17
C TYR A 209 -16.30 35.58 -0.27
N ASP A 210 -17.24 36.24 -0.92
CA ASP A 210 -18.43 35.59 -1.46
C ASP A 210 -18.11 34.75 -2.71
N LYS A 211 -19.12 34.00 -3.20
CA LYS A 211 -19.04 33.19 -4.42
C LYS A 211 -18.66 33.99 -5.69
N ASP A 212 -18.80 35.31 -5.65
CA ASP A 212 -18.53 36.23 -6.75
C ASP A 212 -17.17 36.96 -6.57
N GLY A 213 -16.40 36.61 -5.54
CA GLY A 213 -15.05 37.14 -5.27
C GLY A 213 -15.01 38.48 -4.53
N THR A 214 -16.14 38.95 -4.02
CA THR A 214 -16.23 40.19 -3.22
C THR A 214 -15.82 39.90 -1.78
N ARG A 215 -14.94 40.73 -1.22
CA ARG A 215 -14.54 40.64 0.19
C ARG A 215 -15.77 40.82 1.08
N LEU A 216 -16.05 39.82 1.92
CA LEU A 216 -17.12 39.85 2.91
C LEU A 216 -16.60 40.54 4.17
N ASP A 217 -16.82 41.86 4.27
CA ASP A 217 -16.58 42.58 5.52
C ASP A 217 -17.62 42.14 6.56
N ASN A 218 -17.16 41.60 7.70
CA ASN A 218 -17.95 41.25 8.90
C ASN A 218 -19.03 40.15 8.78
N LYS A 219 -18.86 39.13 7.93
CA LYS A 219 -19.73 37.93 7.94
C LYS A 219 -18.90 36.67 8.12
N GLY A 220 -19.18 35.90 9.17
CA GLY A 220 -18.41 34.75 9.64
C GLY A 220 -18.09 34.79 11.14
N SER A 221 -18.35 35.92 11.80
CA SER A 221 -18.28 36.07 13.25
C SER A 221 -19.56 35.59 13.93
N ILE A 222 -19.40 34.84 15.03
CA ILE A 222 -20.48 34.57 15.96
C ILE A 222 -21.03 35.91 16.47
N LEU A 223 -22.36 36.04 16.53
CA LEU A 223 -23.05 37.19 17.12
C LEU A 223 -22.54 37.42 18.55
N THR A 224 -21.90 38.57 18.75
CA THR A 224 -21.16 38.98 19.94
C THR A 224 -21.99 38.84 21.23
N ILE A 225 -21.51 38.04 22.19
CA ILE A 225 -21.78 38.34 23.61
C ILE A 225 -21.01 39.64 23.89
N PRO A 226 -21.61 40.70 24.48
CA PRO A 226 -21.11 42.08 24.43
C PRO A 226 -19.67 42.39 24.87
N GLU A 227 -18.85 41.40 25.27
CA GLU A 227 -17.49 41.58 25.80
C GLU A 227 -16.48 40.52 25.30
N SER A 228 -16.79 39.68 24.28
CA SER A 228 -15.88 38.61 23.81
C SER A 228 -15.48 38.72 22.34
N LYS A 229 -14.21 38.38 22.04
CA LYS A 229 -13.56 38.36 20.70
C LYS A 229 -14.43 37.74 19.60
N ASP A 230 -14.37 38.30 18.39
CA ASP A 230 -15.01 37.72 17.18
C ASP A 230 -14.28 36.42 16.79
N ILE A 231 -14.99 35.29 16.86
CA ILE A 231 -14.51 33.98 16.43
C ILE A 231 -15.03 33.72 15.02
N ILE A 232 -14.13 33.41 14.07
CA ILE A 232 -14.51 33.08 12.67
C ILE A 232 -14.58 31.57 12.51
N CYS A 233 -15.80 31.02 12.40
CA CYS A 233 -16.02 29.61 12.10
C CYS A 233 -16.04 29.36 10.59
N ILE A 234 -15.48 28.23 10.15
CA ILE A 234 -15.52 27.83 8.75
C ILE A 234 -16.84 27.10 8.47
N THR A 235 -17.68 27.71 7.63
CA THR A 235 -18.97 27.18 7.18
C THR A 235 -18.86 26.54 5.81
N LYS A 236 -19.84 25.70 5.47
CA LYS A 236 -20.00 25.20 4.09
C LYS A 236 -20.32 26.38 3.16
N ASP A 237 -19.68 26.44 1.99
CA ASP A 237 -19.85 27.48 0.97
C ASP A 237 -19.64 28.94 1.45
N GLY A 238 -19.04 29.15 2.62
CA GLY A 238 -18.88 30.48 3.21
C GLY A 238 -20.22 31.13 3.60
N GLU A 239 -21.25 30.32 3.87
CA GLU A 239 -22.57 30.80 4.26
C GLU A 239 -22.50 31.66 5.54
N PRO A 240 -23.28 32.75 5.60
CA PRO A 240 -23.36 33.59 6.80
C PRO A 240 -23.98 32.82 7.96
N ILE A 241 -23.37 32.95 9.14
CA ILE A 241 -23.76 32.26 10.37
C ILE A 241 -25.17 32.62 10.84
N ASP A 242 -26.03 31.62 10.95
CA ASP A 242 -27.36 31.64 11.59
C ASP A 242 -27.58 30.43 12.54
N TYR A 243 -28.79 30.27 13.08
CA TYR A 243 -29.12 29.16 13.99
C TYR A 243 -29.13 27.76 13.33
N GLN A 244 -29.20 27.67 12.00
CA GLN A 244 -29.26 26.42 11.23
C GLN A 244 -27.99 26.14 10.44
N THR A 245 -27.02 27.06 10.44
CA THR A 245 -25.80 26.97 9.65
C THR A 245 -24.93 25.80 10.11
N GLU A 246 -24.50 24.98 9.16
CA GLU A 246 -23.58 23.88 9.40
C GLU A 246 -22.12 24.38 9.35
N TYR A 247 -21.32 23.92 10.31
CA TYR A 247 -19.89 24.25 10.41
C TYR A 247 -19.05 23.03 10.12
N TYR A 248 -17.90 23.25 9.48
CA TYR A 248 -16.88 22.22 9.45
C TYR A 248 -16.31 22.02 10.85
N THR A 249 -16.05 20.76 11.19
CA THR A 249 -15.45 20.38 12.46
C THR A 249 -14.11 19.69 12.24
N GLU A 250 -13.16 19.95 13.13
CA GLU A 250 -11.86 19.29 13.14
C GLU A 250 -11.48 18.90 14.57
N TYR A 251 -10.77 17.79 14.69
CA TYR A 251 -9.96 17.46 15.85
C TYR A 251 -8.51 17.53 15.39
N ARG A 252 -7.79 18.55 15.84
CA ARG A 252 -6.45 18.90 15.36
C ARG A 252 -5.49 18.96 16.54
N ILE A 253 -4.35 18.33 16.36
CA ILE A 253 -3.20 18.40 17.26
C ILE A 253 -2.02 18.91 16.45
N ASP A 254 -1.51 20.07 16.85
CA ASP A 254 -0.28 20.64 16.30
C ASP A 254 0.81 20.55 17.37
N VAL A 255 1.96 19.97 17.01
CA VAL A 255 3.10 19.73 17.90
C VAL A 255 4.33 20.47 17.38
N ASP A 256 4.90 21.33 18.21
CA ASP A 256 6.11 22.10 17.92
C ASP A 256 7.39 21.31 18.29
N GLU A 257 8.51 21.64 17.64
CA GLU A 257 9.80 21.00 17.94
C GLU A 257 10.33 21.38 19.34
N PHE A 258 10.11 22.63 19.73
CA PHE A 258 10.67 23.24 20.94
C PHE A 258 9.58 23.93 21.77
N GLY A 259 9.45 23.57 23.04
CA GLY A 259 8.70 24.33 24.05
C GLY A 259 9.58 25.39 24.72
N ASN A 260 9.01 26.56 25.03
CA ASN A 260 9.75 27.69 25.61
C ASN A 260 9.13 28.23 26.92
N GLY A 261 8.16 27.51 27.49
CA GLY A 261 7.43 27.85 28.71
C GLY A 261 6.41 28.97 28.53
N LYS A 262 6.19 29.45 27.30
CA LYS A 262 5.19 30.48 26.99
C LYS A 262 4.07 29.85 26.19
N LEU A 263 2.84 30.23 26.52
CA LEU A 263 1.67 29.86 25.74
C LEU A 263 1.78 30.53 24.38
N ASP A 264 1.86 29.72 23.32
CA ASP A 264 1.96 30.24 21.97
C ASP A 264 0.70 31.00 21.57
N LEU A 265 0.92 32.18 20.97
CA LEU A 265 -0.13 33.00 20.39
C LEU A 265 -0.41 32.49 18.98
N ASN A 266 -1.42 31.65 18.84
CA ASN A 266 -1.84 31.14 17.54
C ASN A 266 -3.13 31.82 17.08
N ASP A 267 -3.52 31.51 15.85
CA ASP A 267 -4.71 32.05 15.21
C ASP A 267 -6.02 31.66 15.93
N ILE A 268 -5.98 30.70 16.84
CA ILE A 268 -7.15 30.27 17.61
C ILE A 268 -7.32 31.14 18.87
N ASN A 269 -6.23 31.54 19.52
CA ASN A 269 -6.27 32.27 20.79
C ASN A 269 -5.91 33.78 20.69
N SER A 270 -5.41 34.24 19.53
CA SER A 270 -4.98 35.62 19.27
C SER A 270 -5.50 36.17 17.93
N SER A 271 -5.78 37.48 17.88
CA SER A 271 -6.05 38.23 16.63
C SER A 271 -4.77 38.62 15.88
N SER A 272 -3.62 38.53 16.54
CA SER A 272 -2.28 38.74 15.99
C SER A 272 -1.48 37.44 16.03
N ALA A 273 -1.02 37.00 14.86
CA ALA A 273 -0.34 35.73 14.67
C ALA A 273 1.07 35.78 15.27
N SER A 274 1.41 34.85 16.17
CA SER A 274 2.75 34.27 16.10
C SER A 274 2.73 33.15 15.04
N LEU A 275 3.85 32.99 14.35
CA LEU A 275 4.09 31.89 13.42
C LEU A 275 4.30 30.62 14.25
N ASN A 276 3.23 30.03 14.77
CA ASN A 276 3.33 28.65 15.26
C ASN A 276 3.59 27.78 14.01
N ASN A 277 4.75 27.11 13.99
CA ASN A 277 5.23 26.30 12.87
C ASN A 277 5.42 24.88 13.41
N PRO A 278 4.33 24.12 13.52
CA PRO A 278 4.40 22.80 14.11
C PRO A 278 5.25 21.89 13.22
N ILE A 279 5.97 20.94 13.82
CA ILE A 279 6.69 19.93 13.05
C ILE A 279 5.78 18.80 12.59
N VAL A 280 4.73 18.54 13.38
CA VAL A 280 3.74 17.48 13.14
C VAL A 280 2.35 18.02 13.40
N THR A 281 1.48 17.80 12.41
CA THR A 281 0.04 18.06 12.49
C THR A 281 -0.70 16.74 12.36
N PHE A 282 -1.57 16.45 13.32
CA PHE A 282 -2.51 15.34 13.26
C PHE A 282 -3.94 15.88 13.21
N VAL A 283 -4.75 15.43 12.25
CA VAL A 283 -6.13 15.87 12.10
C VAL A 283 -7.07 14.69 11.89
N LEU A 284 -8.19 14.70 12.61
CA LEU A 284 -9.38 13.88 12.37
C LEU A 284 -10.57 14.79 12.04
N GLY A 285 -11.43 14.35 11.13
CA GLY A 285 -12.50 15.19 10.61
C GLY A 285 -12.00 16.00 9.42
N ASN A 286 -12.32 17.30 9.34
CA ASN A 286 -11.94 18.11 8.19
C ASN A 286 -10.49 18.60 8.28
N TYR A 287 -9.62 18.23 7.35
CA TYR A 287 -8.30 18.86 7.25
C TYR A 287 -8.40 20.26 6.66
N ILE A 288 -8.44 21.27 7.53
CA ILE A 288 -8.52 22.67 7.11
C ILE A 288 -7.15 23.32 7.21
N GLY A 289 -6.71 24.01 6.15
CA GLY A 289 -5.41 24.67 6.13
C GLY A 289 -5.26 25.68 7.27
N SER A 290 -4.14 25.62 7.96
CA SER A 290 -3.79 26.50 9.10
C SER A 290 -2.60 27.40 8.83
N ASP A 291 -1.83 27.14 7.77
CA ASP A 291 -0.69 27.96 7.42
C ASP A 291 -1.16 29.28 6.79
N ARG A 292 -1.07 30.36 7.57
CA ARG A 292 -1.46 31.70 7.15
C ARG A 292 -0.51 32.31 6.09
N ILE A 293 0.72 31.80 5.96
CA ILE A 293 1.63 32.19 4.87
C ILE A 293 1.05 31.67 3.55
N ASN A 294 0.58 30.43 3.53
CA ASN A 294 -0.14 29.85 2.41
C ASN A 294 -1.61 30.30 2.38
N ARG A 295 -1.83 31.58 2.03
CA ARG A 295 -3.16 32.21 1.93
C ARG A 295 -4.15 31.48 1.02
N GLN A 296 -3.68 30.63 0.11
CA GLN A 296 -4.56 29.87 -0.78
C GLN A 296 -5.24 28.70 -0.06
N GLN A 297 -4.52 28.04 0.86
CA GLN A 297 -5.01 26.87 1.59
C GLN A 297 -5.60 27.21 2.96
N TYR A 298 -5.17 28.31 3.55
CA TYR A 298 -5.62 28.76 4.85
C TYR A 298 -7.15 28.93 4.92
N GLY A 299 -7.78 28.26 5.90
CA GLY A 299 -9.23 28.28 6.08
C GLY A 299 -10.04 27.57 4.98
N ARG A 300 -9.40 26.72 4.18
CA ARG A 300 -10.04 25.87 3.17
C ARG A 300 -9.85 24.40 3.51
N ASN A 301 -10.83 23.57 3.15
CA ASN A 301 -10.70 22.12 3.19
C ASN A 301 -9.66 21.66 2.18
N LEU A 302 -8.78 20.76 2.60
CA LEU A 302 -7.70 20.25 1.77
C LEU A 302 -7.89 18.76 1.46
N LYS A 303 -7.41 18.38 0.27
CA LYS A 303 -7.28 17.01 -0.20
C LYS A 303 -5.82 16.69 -0.50
N ALA A 304 -5.43 15.43 -0.39
CA ALA A 304 -4.09 14.98 -0.75
C ALA A 304 -4.02 14.68 -2.26
N SER A 305 -2.87 15.02 -2.85
CA SER A 305 -2.56 14.76 -4.25
C SER A 305 -1.13 14.24 -4.31
N LEU A 306 -0.94 12.98 -4.73
CA LEU A 306 0.38 12.38 -5.00
C LEU A 306 0.62 12.19 -6.50
N PHE A 307 -0.44 11.85 -7.23
CA PHE A 307 -0.45 11.63 -8.66
C PHE A 307 -1.68 12.34 -9.23
N LYS A 308 -1.53 13.00 -10.38
CA LYS A 308 -2.63 13.72 -11.06
C LYS A 308 -3.30 12.86 -12.11
N SER A 309 -2.59 11.86 -12.59
CA SER A 309 -3.06 10.87 -13.54
C SER A 309 -2.56 9.49 -13.15
N TYR A 310 -3.31 8.47 -13.56
CA TYR A 310 -2.89 7.08 -13.43
C TYR A 310 -1.56 6.78 -14.18
N ASN A 311 -1.26 7.54 -15.23
CA ASN A 311 -0.06 7.36 -16.06
C ASN A 311 1.18 8.12 -15.56
N ASP A 312 1.09 8.80 -14.41
CA ASP A 312 2.20 9.58 -13.89
C ASP A 312 3.35 8.65 -13.43
N ALA A 313 4.52 8.77 -14.07
CA ALA A 313 5.68 7.95 -13.73
C ALA A 313 6.36 8.37 -12.42
N ASN A 314 6.18 9.62 -12.00
CA ASN A 314 6.70 10.16 -10.75
C ASN A 314 5.58 10.89 -10.02
N GLY A 315 5.43 10.63 -8.73
CA GLY A 315 4.52 11.36 -7.86
C GLY A 315 5.23 12.52 -7.16
N ASP A 316 4.45 13.51 -6.73
CA ASP A 316 4.89 14.55 -5.79
C ASP A 316 3.75 14.85 -4.83
N PHE A 317 4.06 14.87 -3.54
CA PHE A 317 3.06 15.14 -2.52
C PHE A 317 2.73 16.63 -2.47
N SER A 318 1.44 16.91 -2.60
CA SER A 318 0.88 18.24 -2.36
C SER A 318 -0.48 18.14 -1.68
N LEU A 319 -0.79 19.17 -0.89
CA LEU A 319 -2.14 19.43 -0.43
C LEU A 319 -2.80 20.40 -1.41
N GLU A 320 -3.96 20.04 -1.91
CA GLU A 320 -4.75 20.86 -2.83
C GLU A 320 -6.07 21.27 -2.16
N ILE A 321 -6.67 22.36 -2.63
CA ILE A 321 -7.98 22.80 -2.13
C ILE A 321 -9.04 21.80 -2.62
N ALA A 322 -9.84 21.27 -1.71
CA ALA A 322 -11.09 20.60 -2.05
C ALA A 322 -12.10 21.68 -2.47
N ASN A 323 -12.36 21.78 -3.77
CA ASN A 323 -13.17 22.86 -4.33
C ASN A 323 -14.63 22.41 -4.41
N ASP A 324 -15.49 23.06 -3.63
CA ASP A 324 -16.94 22.92 -3.76
C ASP A 324 -17.41 23.78 -4.96
N LYS A 325 -17.11 23.35 -6.19
CA LYS A 325 -17.48 24.06 -7.43
C LYS A 325 -18.39 23.20 -8.28
N ASN A 326 -19.35 23.84 -8.95
CA ASN A 326 -20.30 23.21 -9.89
C ASN A 326 -21.21 22.11 -9.27
N GLY A 327 -21.53 22.21 -7.98
CA GLY A 327 -22.46 21.29 -7.31
C GLY A 327 -21.83 19.95 -6.88
N ILE A 328 -20.51 19.81 -6.94
CA ILE A 328 -19.77 18.68 -6.39
C ILE A 328 -19.17 19.13 -5.06
N ASP A 329 -19.57 18.46 -3.98
CA ASP A 329 -19.08 18.70 -2.61
C ASP A 329 -17.75 17.95 -2.41
N GLU A 330 -16.68 18.44 -3.05
CA GLU A 330 -15.35 17.82 -2.92
C GLU A 330 -14.90 17.82 -1.47
N ALA A 331 -15.21 18.86 -0.69
CA ALA A 331 -14.90 18.90 0.72
C ALA A 331 -15.57 17.74 1.47
N GLY A 332 -16.82 17.43 1.15
CA GLY A 332 -17.61 16.33 1.71
C GLY A 332 -17.23 14.93 1.22
N THR A 333 -16.67 14.78 0.02
CA THR A 333 -16.35 13.46 -0.58
C THR A 333 -14.86 13.13 -0.58
N ILE A 334 -14.02 13.99 -1.15
CA ILE A 334 -12.59 13.74 -1.36
C ILE A 334 -11.69 14.62 -0.48
N GLY A 335 -12.27 15.42 0.41
CA GLY A 335 -11.55 16.09 1.48
C GLY A 335 -10.93 15.08 2.46
N LEU A 336 -9.78 15.40 3.03
CA LEU A 336 -9.12 14.54 4.01
C LEU A 336 -9.98 14.41 5.29
N ALA A 337 -10.21 13.17 5.71
CA ALA A 337 -10.89 12.78 6.95
C ALA A 337 -9.91 12.44 8.09
N TYR A 338 -8.70 12.01 7.71
CA TYR A 338 -7.60 11.64 8.59
C TYR A 338 -6.31 12.15 7.95
N ALA A 339 -5.43 12.76 8.73
CA ALA A 339 -4.07 13.03 8.31
C ALA A 339 -3.08 13.02 9.47
N LEU A 340 -1.91 12.45 9.23
CA LEU A 340 -0.69 12.66 9.99
C LEU A 340 0.34 13.27 9.03
N HIS A 341 0.72 14.52 9.27
CA HIS A 341 1.54 15.31 8.38
C HIS A 341 2.74 15.89 9.12
N PHE A 342 3.94 15.52 8.67
CA PHE A 342 5.20 16.11 9.13
C PHE A 342 5.59 17.21 8.16
N LEU A 343 5.46 18.47 8.60
CA LEU A 343 5.45 19.64 7.72
C LEU A 343 6.80 19.88 7.02
N ASP A 344 7.91 19.73 7.75
CA ASP A 344 9.25 19.97 7.18
C ASP A 344 9.73 18.86 6.24
N SER A 345 9.39 17.61 6.56
CA SER A 345 9.83 16.45 5.77
C SER A 345 8.89 16.09 4.63
N LYS A 346 7.68 16.68 4.61
CA LYS A 346 6.55 16.27 3.77
C LYS A 346 6.10 14.82 3.96
N CYS A 347 6.52 14.14 5.03
CA CYS A 347 6.00 12.81 5.35
C CYS A 347 4.50 12.93 5.64
N PHE A 348 3.69 12.12 4.96
CA PHE A 348 2.24 12.24 5.00
C PHE A 348 1.57 10.89 4.97
N LEU A 349 0.63 10.68 5.89
CA LEU A 349 -0.30 9.56 5.89
C LEU A 349 -1.72 10.13 5.98
N GLY A 350 -2.59 9.82 5.02
CA GLY A 350 -3.92 10.39 4.98
C GLY A 350 -4.98 9.43 4.46
N ILE A 351 -6.22 9.67 4.87
CA ILE A 351 -7.41 8.99 4.33
C ILE A 351 -8.44 10.08 3.99
N ASP A 352 -8.96 10.07 2.76
CA ASP A 352 -10.08 10.95 2.38
C ASP A 352 -11.43 10.41 2.86
N LYS A 353 -12.51 11.17 2.68
CA LYS A 353 -13.85 10.75 3.12
C LYS A 353 -14.45 9.63 2.27
N GLU A 354 -13.88 9.30 1.11
CA GLU A 354 -14.21 8.12 0.29
C GLU A 354 -13.45 6.85 0.75
N GLY A 355 -12.43 7.01 1.59
CA GLY A 355 -11.62 5.93 2.13
C GLY A 355 -10.35 5.63 1.33
N HIS A 356 -9.95 6.51 0.40
CA HIS A 356 -8.67 6.37 -0.28
C HIS A 356 -7.51 6.68 0.66
N TYR A 357 -6.54 5.77 0.70
CA TYR A 357 -5.35 5.88 1.51
C TYR A 357 -4.20 6.52 0.71
N TYR A 358 -3.58 7.53 1.31
CA TYR A 358 -2.45 8.28 0.75
C TYR A 358 -1.24 8.13 1.66
N MET A 359 -0.08 7.84 1.08
CA MET A 359 1.18 7.67 1.81
C MET A 359 2.33 8.26 1.02
N ASN A 360 2.97 9.30 1.58
CA ASN A 360 4.21 9.88 1.09
C ASN A 360 5.30 9.70 2.15
N LEU A 361 6.34 8.93 1.82
CA LEU A 361 7.46 8.64 2.72
C LEU A 361 8.76 9.22 2.13
N PRO A 362 9.25 10.36 2.64
CA PRO A 362 10.48 10.98 2.15
C PRO A 362 11.70 10.10 2.43
N ALA A 363 12.74 10.25 1.61
CA ALA A 363 13.99 9.52 1.79
C ALA A 363 14.75 10.00 3.04
N SER A 364 15.36 9.06 3.75
CA SER A 364 16.30 9.37 4.84
C SER A 364 17.53 10.14 4.35
N SER A 365 18.08 10.97 5.24
CA SER A 365 19.34 11.69 5.01
C SER A 365 20.56 10.82 5.32
N SER A 366 21.76 11.33 5.02
CA SER A 366 23.04 10.65 5.31
C SER A 366 23.31 10.43 6.79
N ASN A 367 22.52 11.03 7.69
CA ASN A 367 22.65 10.85 9.13
C ASN A 367 21.93 9.59 9.64
N ASN A 368 21.15 8.90 8.79
CA ASN A 368 20.53 7.64 9.16
C ASN A 368 21.56 6.50 9.16
N ASP A 369 21.49 5.58 10.12
CA ASP A 369 22.43 4.47 10.27
C ASP A 369 22.46 3.52 9.05
N LEU A 370 21.36 3.46 8.29
CA LEU A 370 21.25 2.67 7.05
C LEU A 370 21.73 3.45 5.81
N GLY A 371 22.23 4.67 6.00
CA GLY A 371 22.60 5.59 4.93
C GLY A 371 21.42 6.39 4.37
N ALA A 372 21.72 7.31 3.45
CA ALA A 372 20.70 8.10 2.76
C ALA A 372 19.91 7.27 1.75
N GLY A 373 18.66 7.67 1.49
CA GLY A 373 17.86 7.12 0.39
C GLY A 373 16.80 6.10 0.78
N SER A 374 16.80 5.61 2.02
CA SER A 374 15.77 4.68 2.50
C SER A 374 14.55 5.43 3.01
N SER A 375 13.36 5.14 2.48
CA SER A 375 12.08 5.76 2.94
C SER A 375 11.30 4.88 3.91
N MET A 376 11.48 3.56 3.88
CA MET A 376 10.67 2.61 4.65
C MET A 376 11.48 1.37 5.03
N SER A 377 11.25 0.84 6.24
CA SER A 377 11.77 -0.46 6.69
C SER A 377 10.69 -1.17 7.50
N THR A 378 10.31 -2.39 7.09
CA THR A 378 9.24 -3.16 7.72
C THR A 378 9.74 -4.54 8.16
N LEU A 379 9.38 -4.97 9.37
CA LEU A 379 9.65 -6.31 9.89
C LEU A 379 8.33 -6.93 10.36
N ALA A 380 7.82 -7.89 9.60
CA ALA A 380 6.65 -8.67 9.96
C ALA A 380 7.08 -10.06 10.46
N GLN A 381 6.79 -10.38 11.72
CA GLN A 381 7.11 -11.69 12.31
C GLN A 381 6.11 -12.80 11.95
N GLY A 382 5.00 -12.45 11.30
CA GLY A 382 3.94 -13.38 10.88
C GLY A 382 3.73 -13.38 9.36
N SER A 383 2.69 -14.05 8.89
CA SER A 383 2.32 -14.06 7.47
C SER A 383 1.59 -12.78 7.07
N LEU A 384 1.91 -12.24 5.89
CA LEU A 384 1.14 -11.19 5.23
C LEU A 384 0.12 -11.83 4.27
N LYS A 385 -1.14 -11.35 4.31
CA LYS A 385 -2.18 -11.70 3.34
C LYS A 385 -2.76 -10.42 2.76
N GLU A 386 -2.70 -10.28 1.45
CA GLU A 386 -3.26 -9.14 0.72
C GLU A 386 -4.25 -9.63 -0.34
N VAL A 387 -5.32 -8.87 -0.53
CA VAL A 387 -6.32 -9.10 -1.58
C VAL A 387 -6.68 -7.74 -2.16
N TRP A 388 -6.32 -7.51 -3.41
CA TRP A 388 -6.53 -6.26 -4.12
C TRP A 388 -7.68 -6.40 -5.12
N GLY A 389 -8.59 -5.42 -5.14
CA GLY A 389 -9.59 -5.26 -6.21
C GLY A 389 -8.95 -4.75 -7.49
N SER A 390 -9.72 -4.54 -8.55
CA SER A 390 -9.23 -3.96 -9.81
C SER A 390 -9.71 -2.52 -9.98
N ASN A 391 -8.88 -1.65 -10.54
CA ASN A 391 -9.31 -0.34 -11.03
C ASN A 391 -10.26 -0.52 -12.23
N ALA A 392 -11.37 0.21 -12.26
CA ALA A 392 -12.38 0.14 -13.33
C ALA A 392 -11.87 0.56 -14.72
N ALA A 393 -10.86 1.43 -14.81
CA ALA A 393 -10.36 1.95 -16.08
C ALA A 393 -9.54 0.92 -16.88
N GLU A 394 -8.64 0.20 -16.20
CA GLU A 394 -7.68 -0.71 -16.85
C GLU A 394 -7.79 -2.16 -16.36
N ASN A 395 -8.68 -2.45 -15.40
CA ASN A 395 -8.76 -3.73 -14.69
C ASN A 395 -7.45 -4.16 -14.00
N ASN A 396 -6.58 -3.18 -13.67
CA ASN A 396 -5.33 -3.42 -12.98
C ASN A 396 -5.54 -3.38 -11.46
N SER A 397 -5.02 -4.39 -10.76
CA SER A 397 -5.05 -4.46 -9.28
C SER A 397 -3.77 -3.96 -8.64
N TRP A 398 -2.64 -4.07 -9.34
CA TRP A 398 -1.33 -3.67 -8.84
C TRP A 398 -0.50 -3.09 -9.99
N ASN A 399 0.06 -1.90 -9.76
CA ASN A 399 0.99 -1.24 -10.68
C ASN A 399 2.25 -0.88 -9.89
N LEU A 400 3.36 -1.52 -10.23
CA LEU A 400 4.67 -1.29 -9.63
C LEU A 400 5.60 -0.69 -10.69
N SER A 401 6.03 0.55 -10.48
CA SER A 401 7.02 1.23 -11.30
C SER A 401 8.25 1.58 -10.45
N THR A 402 9.44 1.20 -10.91
CA THR A 402 10.70 1.48 -10.21
C THR A 402 11.71 2.11 -11.16
N ASN A 403 12.30 3.24 -10.76
CA ASN A 403 13.39 3.87 -11.52
C ASN A 403 14.73 3.11 -11.37
N GLY A 404 14.86 2.33 -10.29
CA GLY A 404 15.99 1.42 -10.05
C GLY A 404 15.61 -0.05 -10.18
N GLY A 405 16.55 -0.94 -9.85
CA GLY A 405 16.33 -2.39 -9.84
C GLY A 405 15.51 -2.88 -8.65
N VAL A 406 15.03 -4.12 -8.75
CA VAL A 406 14.30 -4.83 -7.69
C VAL A 406 15.04 -6.13 -7.37
N ILE A 407 15.34 -6.37 -6.10
CA ILE A 407 15.93 -7.61 -5.60
C ILE A 407 14.92 -8.31 -4.70
N TRP A 408 14.56 -9.55 -5.03
CA TRP A 408 13.68 -10.40 -4.21
C TRP A 408 14.43 -11.66 -3.78
N ASP A 409 14.57 -11.85 -2.47
CA ASP A 409 15.05 -13.10 -1.88
C ASP A 409 13.87 -13.84 -1.24
N LEU A 410 13.58 -15.04 -1.75
CA LEU A 410 12.39 -15.81 -1.39
C LEU A 410 12.78 -17.13 -0.72
N GLY A 411 12.50 -17.23 0.57
CA GLY A 411 12.62 -18.48 1.31
C GLY A 411 11.65 -19.57 0.83
N ALA A 412 11.91 -20.82 1.22
CA ALA A 412 11.01 -21.93 0.95
C ALA A 412 9.98 -22.11 2.07
N HIS A 413 8.72 -22.42 1.73
CA HIS A 413 7.75 -22.90 2.71
C HIS A 413 7.70 -24.43 2.72
N SER A 414 7.33 -25.04 3.85
CA SER A 414 7.08 -26.49 3.98
C SER A 414 5.88 -26.69 4.89
N PRO A 415 4.94 -27.61 4.57
CA PRO A 415 4.79 -28.67 5.57
C PRO A 415 4.37 -30.08 5.11
N SER A 416 4.08 -30.41 3.83
CA SER A 416 3.77 -31.82 3.46
C SER A 416 3.60 -32.17 1.98
N ARG A 417 3.61 -31.21 1.02
CA ARG A 417 3.30 -31.50 -0.41
C ARG A 417 3.96 -30.53 -1.39
N ASN A 418 5.31 -30.54 -1.43
CA ASN A 418 6.19 -29.73 -2.29
C ASN A 418 6.60 -28.40 -1.66
N SER A 419 7.88 -28.28 -1.32
CA SER A 419 8.49 -27.05 -0.81
C SER A 419 8.70 -26.06 -1.96
N ARG A 420 7.77 -25.11 -2.14
CA ARG A 420 7.86 -24.10 -3.21
C ARG A 420 8.22 -22.75 -2.61
N SER A 421 9.11 -21.99 -3.23
CA SER A 421 9.35 -20.59 -2.83
C SER A 421 8.38 -19.63 -3.52
N PHE A 422 7.85 -20.02 -4.68
CA PHE A 422 6.98 -19.19 -5.51
C PHE A 422 5.96 -20.05 -6.27
N GLU A 423 4.70 -19.62 -6.31
CA GLU A 423 3.64 -20.24 -7.11
C GLU A 423 2.77 -19.13 -7.72
N MET A 424 2.67 -19.13 -9.05
CA MET A 424 1.86 -18.18 -9.79
C MET A 424 0.78 -18.93 -10.58
N LYS A 425 -0.46 -18.46 -10.45
CA LYS A 425 -1.62 -18.96 -11.21
C LYS A 425 -2.27 -17.79 -11.92
N THR A 426 -2.30 -17.84 -13.24
CA THR A 426 -2.90 -16.80 -14.07
C THR A 426 -4.10 -17.36 -14.83
N SER A 427 -5.13 -16.54 -15.04
CA SER A 427 -6.29 -16.89 -15.86
C SER A 427 -6.02 -16.72 -17.36
N ARG A 428 -4.94 -16.00 -17.72
CA ARG A 428 -4.50 -15.70 -19.09
C ARG A 428 -2.96 -15.77 -19.18
N GLY A 429 -2.41 -15.42 -20.33
CA GLY A 429 -0.96 -15.44 -20.56
C GLY A 429 -0.18 -14.44 -19.71
N ILE A 430 1.13 -14.66 -19.63
CA ILE A 430 2.12 -13.77 -19.00
C ILE A 430 2.98 -13.20 -20.13
N TYR A 431 3.25 -11.90 -20.08
CA TYR A 431 4.09 -11.20 -21.05
C TYR A 431 5.31 -10.63 -20.34
N PHE A 432 6.49 -10.92 -20.89
CA PHE A 432 7.77 -10.36 -20.44
C PHE A 432 8.39 -9.62 -21.61
N GLU A 433 8.69 -8.33 -21.42
CA GLU A 433 9.40 -7.49 -22.38
C GLU A 433 10.71 -7.04 -21.76
N ILE A 434 11.82 -7.37 -22.42
CA ILE A 434 13.16 -7.03 -21.96
C ILE A 434 13.84 -6.25 -23.07
N ASN A 435 14.01 -4.95 -22.84
CA ASN A 435 14.41 -3.99 -23.88
C ASN A 435 15.92 -3.81 -24.03
N GLY A 436 16.71 -4.34 -23.09
CA GLY A 436 18.16 -4.17 -23.06
C GLY A 436 18.87 -5.37 -22.44
N ALA A 437 20.19 -5.40 -22.59
CA ALA A 437 21.06 -6.34 -21.87
C ALA A 437 21.67 -5.66 -20.65
N ASP A 438 22.03 -6.45 -19.64
CA ASP A 438 22.89 -6.01 -18.53
C ASP A 438 24.33 -5.78 -19.01
N ASP A 439 25.19 -5.24 -18.13
CA ASP A 439 26.61 -4.96 -18.41
C ASP A 439 27.41 -6.22 -18.79
N ASP A 440 26.94 -7.40 -18.39
CA ASP A 440 27.53 -8.70 -18.75
C ASP A 440 27.05 -9.24 -20.12
N GLY A 441 26.17 -8.50 -20.80
CA GLY A 441 25.67 -8.79 -22.14
C GLY A 441 24.42 -9.68 -22.18
N TYR A 442 23.87 -10.10 -21.03
CA TYR A 442 22.67 -10.94 -20.98
C TYR A 442 21.42 -10.10 -20.68
N SER A 443 20.38 -10.26 -21.49
CA SER A 443 19.04 -9.70 -21.19
C SER A 443 18.24 -10.59 -20.22
N LYS A 444 18.48 -11.90 -20.26
CA LYS A 444 17.85 -12.89 -19.38
C LYS A 444 18.84 -14.03 -19.10
N ARG A 445 18.99 -14.41 -17.84
CA ARG A 445 19.74 -15.59 -17.42
C ARG A 445 18.90 -16.40 -16.44
N GLU A 446 18.82 -17.71 -16.67
CA GLU A 446 18.21 -18.67 -15.76
C GLU A 446 19.28 -19.70 -15.38
N GLU A 447 19.60 -19.79 -14.09
CA GLU A 447 20.53 -20.78 -13.56
C GLU A 447 19.76 -21.74 -12.64
N ILE A 448 19.69 -23.00 -13.05
CA ILE A 448 18.95 -24.04 -12.32
C ILE A 448 19.93 -25.16 -12.00
N THR A 449 20.25 -25.31 -10.71
CA THR A 449 21.16 -26.36 -10.22
C THR A 449 20.47 -27.69 -9.99
N GLY A 450 19.13 -27.69 -9.87
CA GLY A 450 18.29 -28.87 -9.73
C GLY A 450 17.80 -29.45 -11.06
N ASN A 451 16.88 -30.41 -10.97
CA ASN A 451 16.22 -31.00 -12.14
C ASN A 451 15.14 -30.06 -12.70
N THR A 452 15.05 -29.97 -14.03
CA THR A 452 14.02 -29.20 -14.75
C THR A 452 13.06 -30.15 -15.49
N LEU A 453 11.77 -29.84 -15.46
CA LEU A 453 10.75 -30.46 -16.30
C LEU A 453 9.89 -29.36 -16.93
N GLU A 454 9.82 -29.36 -18.26
CA GLU A 454 8.98 -28.47 -19.04
C GLU A 454 7.93 -29.28 -19.79
N SER A 455 6.66 -28.86 -19.71
CA SER A 455 5.54 -29.54 -20.37
C SER A 455 4.72 -28.51 -21.13
N ILE A 456 4.75 -28.60 -22.46
CA ILE A 456 4.06 -27.68 -23.37
C ILE A 456 3.12 -28.51 -24.25
N SER A 457 1.83 -28.17 -24.24
CA SER A 457 0.82 -28.84 -25.07
C SER A 457 0.67 -28.21 -26.46
N GLY A 458 1.17 -26.98 -26.64
CA GLY A 458 1.17 -26.26 -27.91
C GLY A 458 2.56 -26.18 -28.54
N ASP A 459 2.81 -25.10 -29.30
CA ASP A 459 4.12 -24.83 -29.88
C ASP A 459 5.13 -24.41 -28.81
N ALA A 460 6.35 -24.93 -28.91
CA ALA A 460 7.35 -24.80 -27.85
C ALA A 460 8.31 -23.62 -28.02
N THR A 461 8.89 -23.43 -29.22
CA THR A 461 10.01 -22.48 -29.37
C THR A 461 10.16 -21.99 -30.81
N SER A 462 10.54 -20.72 -30.96
CA SER A 462 11.04 -20.12 -32.19
C SER A 462 12.28 -19.28 -31.87
N VAL A 463 13.34 -19.40 -32.67
CA VAL A 463 14.61 -18.68 -32.50
C VAL A 463 14.97 -18.03 -33.84
N SER A 464 15.21 -16.72 -33.84
CA SER A 464 15.49 -15.94 -35.06
C SER A 464 16.97 -15.93 -35.45
N SER A 465 17.86 -16.26 -34.52
CA SER A 465 19.31 -16.26 -34.70
C SER A 465 19.90 -17.62 -34.35
N ASN A 466 21.10 -17.66 -33.77
CA ASN A 466 21.79 -18.89 -33.43
C ASN A 466 21.13 -19.60 -32.23
N PHE A 467 20.98 -20.92 -32.34
CA PHE A 467 20.61 -21.80 -31.24
C PHE A 467 21.74 -22.79 -30.98
N THR A 468 22.27 -22.82 -29.76
CA THR A 468 23.31 -23.77 -29.34
C THR A 468 22.79 -24.57 -28.16
N LEU A 469 22.89 -25.90 -28.25
CA LEU A 469 22.53 -26.83 -27.17
C LEU A 469 23.74 -27.71 -26.86
N GLU A 470 24.25 -27.60 -25.62
CA GLU A 470 25.29 -28.46 -25.09
C GLU A 470 24.70 -29.41 -24.05
N VAL A 471 24.94 -30.71 -24.21
CA VAL A 471 24.50 -31.74 -23.29
C VAL A 471 25.70 -32.62 -22.96
N ASN A 472 26.22 -32.48 -21.74
CA ASN A 472 27.35 -33.30 -21.27
C ASN A 472 26.96 -34.77 -21.02
N GLY A 473 25.68 -35.02 -20.77
CA GLY A 473 25.12 -36.35 -20.59
C GLY A 473 24.55 -36.96 -21.87
N LEU A 474 23.70 -37.98 -21.71
CA LEU A 474 22.98 -38.59 -22.82
C LEU A 474 21.85 -37.69 -23.31
N LYS A 475 21.86 -37.34 -24.60
CA LYS A 475 20.72 -36.73 -25.29
C LYS A 475 19.81 -37.81 -25.89
N THR A 476 18.53 -37.81 -25.55
CA THR A 476 17.51 -38.70 -26.15
C THR A 476 16.33 -37.86 -26.64
N GLU A 477 15.94 -38.06 -27.90
CA GLU A 477 14.74 -37.45 -28.50
C GLU A 477 13.76 -38.54 -28.93
N LYS A 478 12.51 -38.43 -28.49
CA LYS A 478 11.43 -39.35 -28.88
C LYS A 478 10.27 -38.54 -29.46
N ILE A 479 9.99 -38.74 -30.74
CA ILE A 479 8.97 -38.01 -31.49
C ILE A 479 7.86 -39.00 -31.83
N GLY A 480 6.64 -38.75 -31.34
CA GLY A 480 5.48 -39.59 -31.64
C GLY A 480 4.92 -39.39 -33.05
N GLY A 481 5.23 -38.24 -33.67
CA GLY A 481 4.81 -37.86 -35.03
C GLY A 481 5.95 -37.92 -36.06
N SER A 482 5.90 -37.03 -37.05
CA SER A 482 6.96 -36.88 -38.05
C SER A 482 8.10 -35.98 -37.55
N PHE A 483 9.32 -36.26 -37.99
CA PHE A 483 10.47 -35.37 -37.87
C PHE A 483 10.84 -34.84 -39.25
N SER A 484 10.92 -33.52 -39.41
CA SER A 484 11.26 -32.85 -40.66
C SER A 484 12.29 -31.77 -40.38
N GLU A 485 13.44 -31.84 -41.05
CA GLU A 485 14.56 -30.91 -40.89
C GLU A 485 14.86 -30.25 -42.25
N SER A 486 15.09 -28.94 -42.25
CA SER A 486 15.48 -28.18 -43.44
C SER A 486 16.64 -27.26 -43.10
N ILE A 487 17.80 -27.51 -43.69
CA ILE A 487 19.03 -26.75 -43.49
C ILE A 487 19.41 -26.15 -44.84
N GLN A 488 19.50 -24.82 -44.93
CA GLN A 488 19.77 -24.11 -46.19
C GLN A 488 21.26 -24.10 -46.57
N SER A 489 22.15 -24.32 -45.60
CA SER A 489 23.60 -24.36 -45.78
C SER A 489 24.11 -25.78 -45.48
N ASP A 490 25.10 -25.92 -44.59
CA ASP A 490 25.78 -27.18 -44.33
C ASP A 490 25.22 -27.90 -43.09
N LYS A 491 25.09 -29.23 -43.19
CA LYS A 491 24.87 -30.12 -42.04
C LYS A 491 26.14 -30.92 -41.78
N ASN A 492 26.77 -30.69 -40.63
CA ASN A 492 27.92 -31.46 -40.16
C ASN A 492 27.53 -32.36 -38.98
N THR A 493 27.93 -33.62 -39.03
CA THR A 493 27.66 -34.60 -37.97
C THR A 493 28.94 -35.38 -37.68
N ASN A 494 29.51 -35.16 -36.50
CA ASN A 494 30.74 -35.81 -36.06
C ASN A 494 30.40 -36.81 -34.96
N VAL A 495 30.62 -38.10 -35.22
CA VAL A 495 30.39 -39.19 -34.27
C VAL A 495 31.71 -39.88 -34.02
N LEU A 496 32.22 -39.79 -32.79
CA LEU A 496 33.48 -40.44 -32.39
C LEU A 496 33.29 -41.94 -32.08
N GLY A 497 32.07 -42.32 -31.69
CA GLY A 497 31.66 -43.69 -31.45
C GLY A 497 31.03 -44.34 -32.68
N VAL A 498 30.08 -45.24 -32.43
CA VAL A 498 29.33 -45.95 -33.49
C VAL A 498 28.14 -45.09 -33.95
N TYR A 499 27.98 -44.95 -35.26
CA TYR A 499 26.76 -44.39 -35.86
C TYR A 499 25.88 -45.53 -36.39
N THR A 500 24.63 -45.57 -35.95
CA THR A 500 23.64 -46.56 -36.42
C THR A 500 22.39 -45.86 -36.87
N GLU A 501 21.90 -46.20 -38.06
CA GLU A 501 20.65 -45.70 -38.62
C GLU A 501 19.78 -46.88 -39.02
N THR A 502 18.55 -46.93 -38.50
CA THR A 502 17.58 -47.99 -38.81
C THR A 502 16.37 -47.38 -39.49
N VAL A 503 16.06 -47.84 -40.69
CA VAL A 503 14.90 -47.40 -41.47
C VAL A 503 14.07 -48.62 -41.84
N VAL A 504 12.81 -48.65 -41.39
CA VAL A 504 11.95 -49.84 -41.49
C VAL A 504 11.24 -49.95 -42.85
N LYS A 505 10.93 -48.81 -43.50
CA LYS A 505 10.20 -48.78 -44.78
C LYS A 505 11.12 -48.49 -45.96
N GLU A 506 11.52 -47.23 -46.12
CA GLU A 506 12.29 -46.79 -47.26
C GLU A 506 13.21 -45.64 -46.85
N LYS A 507 14.46 -45.68 -47.32
CA LYS A 507 15.40 -44.55 -47.24
C LYS A 507 15.66 -44.03 -48.64
N GLN A 508 15.21 -42.81 -48.92
CA GLN A 508 15.51 -42.10 -50.17
C GLN A 508 16.61 -41.07 -49.94
N CYS A 509 17.55 -40.98 -50.88
CA CYS A 509 18.62 -39.99 -50.80
C CYS A 509 18.84 -39.34 -52.18
N LYS A 510 18.88 -38.01 -52.21
CA LYS A 510 19.15 -37.22 -53.42
C LYS A 510 20.35 -36.33 -53.17
N PHE A 511 21.37 -36.44 -54.01
CA PHE A 511 22.61 -35.69 -53.86
C PHE A 511 22.97 -35.00 -55.18
N GLY A 512 23.55 -33.80 -55.11
CA GLY A 512 24.30 -33.25 -56.25
C GLY A 512 25.60 -34.03 -56.49
N LYS A 513 26.28 -34.43 -55.40
CA LYS A 513 27.45 -35.31 -55.41
C LYS A 513 27.49 -36.14 -54.12
N ARG A 514 27.68 -37.45 -54.24
CA ARG A 514 27.99 -38.34 -53.10
C ARG A 514 29.47 -38.69 -53.13
N LYS A 515 30.19 -38.45 -52.02
CA LYS A 515 31.60 -38.84 -51.83
C LYS A 515 31.73 -39.54 -50.48
N THR A 516 32.23 -40.77 -50.49
CA THR A 516 32.64 -41.51 -49.29
C THR A 516 34.15 -41.62 -49.29
N THR A 517 34.79 -41.50 -48.12
CA THR A 517 36.22 -41.71 -47.96
C THR A 517 36.44 -42.53 -46.70
N ILE A 518 37.07 -43.68 -46.85
CA ILE A 518 37.42 -44.58 -45.74
C ILE A 518 38.93 -44.55 -45.66
N THR A 519 39.45 -43.98 -44.57
CA THR A 519 40.89 -43.90 -44.31
C THR A 519 41.43 -45.20 -43.72
N THR A 520 40.62 -45.90 -42.93
CA THR A 520 40.96 -47.18 -42.29
C THR A 520 39.71 -48.06 -42.22
N GLY A 521 39.85 -49.37 -42.44
CA GLY A 521 38.74 -50.33 -42.39
C GLY A 521 38.09 -50.61 -43.75
N ASN A 522 36.90 -51.23 -43.72
CA ASN A 522 36.18 -51.71 -44.89
C ASN A 522 34.89 -50.91 -45.16
N ASP A 523 34.45 -50.87 -46.42
CA ASP A 523 33.06 -50.55 -46.81
C ASP A 523 32.33 -51.87 -47.04
N GLU A 524 31.36 -52.22 -46.20
CA GLU A 524 30.65 -53.49 -46.29
C GLU A 524 29.16 -53.26 -46.56
N LEU A 525 28.59 -54.04 -47.49
CA LEU A 525 27.17 -54.08 -47.77
C LEU A 525 26.70 -55.53 -47.74
N GLU A 526 25.82 -55.84 -46.82
CA GLU A 526 25.13 -57.14 -46.75
C GLU A 526 23.66 -56.96 -47.14
N ILE A 527 23.18 -57.77 -48.07
CA ILE A 527 21.76 -57.85 -48.45
C ILE A 527 21.29 -59.26 -48.19
N THR A 528 20.61 -59.46 -47.06
CA THR A 528 20.11 -60.79 -46.67
C THR A 528 18.88 -61.19 -47.48
N LYS A 529 18.12 -60.20 -47.98
CA LYS A 529 16.93 -60.40 -48.82
C LYS A 529 16.75 -59.23 -49.78
N GLY A 530 16.51 -59.52 -51.05
CA GLY A 530 16.29 -58.54 -52.11
C GLY A 530 17.48 -58.41 -53.07
N ASN A 531 17.46 -57.37 -53.89
CA ASN A 531 18.45 -57.12 -54.94
C ASN A 531 19.22 -55.82 -54.69
N ARG A 532 20.46 -55.76 -55.16
CA ARG A 532 21.17 -54.49 -55.42
C ARG A 532 20.97 -54.12 -56.88
N GLU A 533 20.19 -53.08 -57.15
CA GLU A 533 19.98 -52.55 -58.50
C GLU A 533 20.76 -51.23 -58.66
N GLU A 534 21.59 -51.15 -59.70
CA GLU A 534 22.33 -49.93 -60.06
C GLU A 534 21.99 -49.52 -61.49
N MET A 535 21.41 -48.34 -61.66
CA MET A 535 21.09 -47.77 -62.97
C MET A 535 21.91 -46.50 -63.22
N ILE A 536 22.65 -46.48 -64.32
CA ILE A 536 23.38 -45.29 -64.79
C ILE A 536 22.76 -44.88 -66.13
N ILE A 537 21.93 -43.84 -66.12
CA ILE A 537 21.25 -43.34 -67.33
C ILE A 537 22.24 -42.60 -68.23
N LEU A 538 23.10 -41.78 -67.63
CA LEU A 538 24.15 -41.02 -68.32
C LEU A 538 25.44 -41.07 -67.50
N GLY A 539 26.52 -41.54 -68.11
CA GLY A 539 27.85 -41.61 -67.48
C GLY A 539 28.52 -42.98 -67.62
N LYS A 540 29.51 -43.22 -66.77
CA LYS A 540 30.29 -44.47 -66.72
C LYS A 540 30.57 -44.89 -65.28
N LYS A 541 30.61 -46.20 -65.04
CA LYS A 541 31.14 -46.80 -63.80
C LYS A 541 32.65 -47.01 -63.98
N ILE A 542 33.45 -46.50 -63.05
CA ILE A 542 34.91 -46.70 -63.03
C ILE A 542 35.29 -47.32 -61.69
N SER A 543 36.06 -48.39 -61.73
CA SER A 543 36.71 -48.99 -60.56
C SER A 543 38.21 -49.02 -60.80
N THR A 544 38.99 -48.42 -59.89
CA THR A 544 40.46 -48.40 -59.96
C THR A 544 41.00 -49.03 -58.69
N VAL A 545 41.69 -50.16 -58.84
CA VAL A 545 42.43 -50.81 -57.75
C VAL A 545 43.91 -50.59 -58.00
N ARG A 546 44.59 -49.88 -57.09
CA ARG A 546 46.05 -49.66 -57.19
C ARG A 546 46.83 -50.85 -56.65
N THR A 547 46.34 -51.45 -55.57
CA THR A 547 46.90 -52.62 -54.87
C THR A 547 45.74 -53.48 -54.41
N GLY A 548 45.81 -54.80 -54.62
CA GLY A 548 44.74 -55.74 -54.30
C GLY A 548 44.03 -56.29 -55.54
N ASN A 549 42.89 -56.94 -55.33
CA ASN A 549 42.08 -57.63 -56.33
C ASN A 549 40.62 -57.14 -56.33
N ILE A 550 39.92 -57.37 -57.44
CA ILE A 550 38.45 -57.40 -57.47
C ILE A 550 38.06 -58.87 -57.58
N GLU A 551 37.29 -59.37 -56.63
CA GLU A 551 36.82 -60.76 -56.60
C GLU A 551 35.29 -60.79 -56.64
N GLN A 552 34.73 -61.72 -57.43
CA GLN A 552 33.30 -61.92 -57.57
C GLN A 552 33.02 -63.42 -57.51
N ASN A 553 32.37 -63.86 -56.43
CA ASN A 553 32.01 -65.26 -56.22
C ASN A 553 30.49 -65.41 -56.32
N VAL A 554 30.03 -66.26 -57.25
CA VAL A 554 28.61 -66.63 -57.39
C VAL A 554 28.48 -68.10 -57.02
N ASN A 555 28.02 -68.38 -55.80
CA ASN A 555 27.90 -69.75 -55.31
C ASN A 555 26.71 -70.48 -55.96
N ILE A 556 25.60 -69.77 -56.14
CA ILE A 556 24.36 -70.26 -56.75
C ILE A 556 23.83 -69.15 -57.66
N GLY A 557 23.59 -69.45 -58.94
CA GLY A 557 23.08 -68.50 -59.92
C GLY A 557 24.03 -68.27 -61.11
N ASN A 558 23.76 -67.23 -61.90
CA ASN A 558 24.52 -66.88 -63.10
C ASN A 558 25.16 -65.49 -62.94
N HIS A 559 26.35 -65.30 -63.52
CA HIS A 559 26.89 -63.97 -63.80
C HIS A 559 26.69 -63.68 -65.29
N GLU A 560 25.82 -62.71 -65.61
CA GLU A 560 25.51 -62.32 -66.99
C GLU A 560 25.98 -60.90 -67.27
N THR A 561 26.66 -60.72 -68.41
CA THR A 561 27.00 -59.39 -68.95
C THR A 561 26.44 -59.30 -70.37
N SER A 562 25.53 -58.35 -70.61
CA SER A 562 24.95 -58.10 -71.93
C SER A 562 25.31 -56.70 -72.42
N ILE A 563 25.74 -56.59 -73.68
CA ILE A 563 26.09 -55.32 -74.33
C ILE A 563 25.29 -55.23 -75.64
N THR A 564 24.25 -54.41 -75.66
CA THR A 564 23.43 -54.17 -76.85
C THR A 564 24.18 -53.37 -77.91
N THR A 565 25.01 -52.42 -77.48
CA THR A 565 25.83 -51.57 -78.37
C THR A 565 27.14 -51.24 -77.67
N GLY A 566 28.27 -51.56 -78.31
CA GLY A 566 29.62 -51.36 -77.76
C GLY A 566 30.48 -52.62 -77.81
N ASN A 567 31.60 -52.58 -77.09
CA ASN A 567 32.57 -53.69 -77.04
C ASN A 567 32.80 -54.12 -75.59
N TYR A 568 32.89 -55.44 -75.35
CA TYR A 568 33.52 -55.98 -74.15
C TYR A 568 35.03 -56.09 -74.40
N LYS A 569 35.86 -55.36 -73.64
CA LYS A 569 37.32 -55.30 -73.85
C LYS A 569 38.05 -55.62 -72.56
N VAL A 570 38.92 -56.63 -72.61
CA VAL A 570 39.85 -56.99 -71.53
C VAL A 570 41.28 -56.74 -72.02
N ASN A 571 42.02 -55.88 -71.34
CA ASN A 571 43.44 -55.64 -71.62
C ASN A 571 44.27 -56.02 -70.40
N VAL A 572 45.20 -56.95 -70.57
CA VAL A 572 46.13 -57.38 -69.53
C VAL A 572 47.53 -57.07 -70.02
N SER A 573 48.25 -56.19 -69.31
CA SER A 573 49.64 -55.84 -69.64
C SER A 573 50.64 -56.88 -69.12
N ALA A 574 50.35 -57.49 -67.97
CA ALA A 574 51.09 -58.58 -67.38
C ALA A 574 50.12 -59.49 -66.61
N GLY A 575 50.20 -60.82 -66.81
CA GLY A 575 49.29 -61.81 -66.23
C GLY A 575 48.53 -62.63 -67.28
N ASN A 576 47.71 -63.57 -66.82
CA ASN A 576 46.94 -64.49 -67.66
C ASN A 576 45.44 -64.18 -67.59
N ILE A 577 44.71 -64.49 -68.67
CA ILE A 577 43.25 -64.59 -68.66
C ILE A 577 42.92 -66.07 -68.73
N THR A 578 42.22 -66.60 -67.72
CA THR A 578 41.89 -68.02 -67.60
C THR A 578 40.37 -68.18 -67.54
N HIS A 579 39.83 -69.13 -68.32
CA HIS A 579 38.43 -69.56 -68.26
C HIS A 579 38.40 -71.07 -68.02
N GLU A 580 37.88 -71.48 -66.88
CA GLU A 580 37.83 -72.88 -66.44
C GLU A 580 36.41 -73.27 -66.05
N THR A 581 36.04 -74.53 -66.28
CA THR A 581 34.78 -75.11 -65.82
C THR A 581 35.01 -76.57 -65.43
N SER A 582 34.46 -76.99 -64.29
CA SER A 582 34.64 -78.34 -63.75
C SER A 582 33.67 -79.38 -64.35
N ALA A 583 32.47 -78.96 -64.75
CA ALA A 583 31.42 -79.83 -65.30
C ALA A 583 30.61 -79.19 -66.45
N GLY A 584 30.96 -77.97 -66.87
CA GLY A 584 30.23 -77.21 -67.89
C GLY A 584 30.96 -77.07 -69.22
N THR A 585 30.50 -76.14 -70.05
CA THR A 585 31.09 -75.82 -71.36
C THR A 585 31.41 -74.34 -71.47
N VAL A 586 32.55 -73.99 -72.07
CA VAL A 586 32.86 -72.62 -72.49
C VAL A 586 32.48 -72.46 -73.95
N ASN A 587 31.49 -71.62 -74.26
CA ASN A 587 31.04 -71.34 -75.62
C ASN A 587 31.51 -69.95 -76.08
N ILE A 588 32.25 -69.90 -77.19
CA ILE A 588 32.61 -68.64 -77.86
C ILE A 588 31.94 -68.65 -79.23
N SER A 589 30.88 -67.85 -79.37
CA SER A 589 30.08 -67.76 -80.60
C SER A 589 30.06 -66.33 -81.13
N GLY A 590 30.30 -66.16 -82.42
CA GLY A 590 30.27 -64.87 -83.12
C GLY A 590 30.57 -65.07 -84.60
N THR A 591 30.54 -64.01 -85.39
CA THR A 591 30.85 -64.09 -86.83
C THR A 591 32.32 -64.42 -87.12
N SER A 592 33.24 -64.08 -86.20
CA SER A 592 34.65 -64.51 -86.25
C SER A 592 35.32 -64.44 -84.88
N ALA A 593 36.22 -65.38 -84.59
CA ALA A 593 37.18 -65.30 -83.49
C ALA A 593 38.60 -65.23 -84.08
N LYS A 594 39.43 -64.28 -83.62
CA LYS A 594 40.78 -64.06 -84.16
C LYS A 594 41.80 -64.12 -83.03
N ILE A 595 42.81 -64.97 -83.20
CA ILE A 595 43.99 -65.05 -82.33
C ILE A 595 45.16 -64.49 -83.13
N LYS A 596 45.88 -63.48 -82.62
CA LYS A 596 46.97 -62.78 -83.32
C LYS A 596 48.17 -62.60 -82.40
N GLY A 597 49.39 -62.91 -82.89
CA GLY A 597 50.67 -62.80 -82.18
C GLY A 597 51.60 -64.00 -82.48
N ASN A 598 52.79 -64.05 -81.88
CA ASN A 598 53.64 -65.25 -81.84
C ASN A 598 53.12 -66.23 -80.77
N ILE A 599 51.99 -66.89 -81.02
CA ILE A 599 51.27 -67.68 -80.02
C ILE A 599 51.21 -69.15 -80.46
N SER A 600 51.43 -70.07 -79.53
CA SER A 600 51.06 -71.48 -79.70
C SER A 600 49.63 -71.69 -79.22
N ILE A 601 48.83 -72.42 -80.00
CA ILE A 601 47.50 -72.86 -79.58
C ILE A 601 47.61 -74.34 -79.27
N ALA A 602 47.42 -74.70 -78.00
CA ALA A 602 47.31 -76.09 -77.56
C ALA A 602 45.85 -76.41 -77.31
N ALA A 603 45.31 -77.40 -78.02
CA ALA A 603 43.98 -77.96 -77.79
C ALA A 603 44.15 -79.41 -77.35
N ASP A 604 43.97 -79.67 -76.07
CA ASP A 604 44.11 -80.99 -75.46
C ASP A 604 42.72 -81.55 -75.16
N ALA A 605 42.22 -82.42 -76.04
CA ALA A 605 40.92 -83.05 -75.91
C ALA A 605 40.92 -84.42 -76.62
N PRO A 606 40.10 -85.39 -76.17
CA PRO A 606 39.94 -86.67 -76.86
C PRO A 606 39.47 -86.52 -78.32
N ILE A 607 38.71 -85.45 -78.61
CA ILE A 607 38.20 -85.13 -79.95
C ILE A 607 38.14 -83.60 -80.11
N VAL A 608 38.76 -83.07 -81.17
CA VAL A 608 38.64 -81.67 -81.60
C VAL A 608 37.93 -81.64 -82.95
N LYS A 609 36.81 -80.92 -83.04
CA LYS A 609 36.05 -80.72 -84.29
C LYS A 609 36.26 -79.29 -84.78
N LEU A 610 36.87 -79.13 -85.95
CA LEU A 610 37.01 -77.85 -86.65
C LEU A 610 35.96 -77.87 -87.79
N GLY A 611 35.15 -76.81 -87.91
CA GLY A 611 33.87 -76.82 -88.63
C GLY A 611 33.87 -77.24 -90.11
N GLY A 612 32.66 -77.58 -90.60
CA GLY A 612 32.37 -78.27 -91.87
C GLY A 612 32.00 -77.41 -93.09
N ALA A 613 32.92 -76.59 -93.59
CA ALA A 613 32.92 -76.13 -94.98
C ALA A 613 34.36 -75.82 -95.43
N LEU A 614 34.76 -76.34 -96.60
CA LEU A 614 36.07 -76.14 -97.21
C LEU A 614 36.34 -74.64 -97.46
N LEU A 615 37.08 -74.00 -96.55
CA LEU A 615 37.82 -72.79 -96.90
C LEU A 615 39.07 -73.20 -97.67
N ILE A 616 39.11 -72.80 -98.94
CA ILE A 616 40.26 -72.95 -99.84
C ILE A 616 41.40 -72.10 -99.27
N GLY A 617 42.28 -72.73 -98.50
CA GLY A 617 43.41 -72.04 -97.89
C GLY A 617 43.93 -72.62 -96.57
N GLY A 618 44.13 -73.94 -96.51
CA GLY A 618 45.16 -74.61 -95.70
C GLY A 618 45.21 -74.37 -94.19
N VAL A 619 44.57 -75.27 -93.44
CA VAL A 619 45.31 -76.04 -92.43
C VAL A 619 45.78 -77.30 -93.15
N VAL A 620 47.09 -77.48 -93.33
CA VAL A 620 47.64 -78.71 -93.91
C VAL A 620 47.63 -79.79 -92.83
N SER A 621 46.53 -80.53 -92.71
CA SER A 621 46.53 -81.85 -92.07
C SER A 621 46.57 -82.91 -93.17
N GLY A 622 47.61 -83.74 -93.16
CA GLY A 622 47.82 -84.81 -94.13
C GLY A 622 46.65 -85.80 -94.15
N LEU A 623 46.29 -86.23 -95.36
CA LEU A 623 45.28 -87.24 -95.63
C LEU A 623 45.53 -88.53 -94.82
N PRO A 624 44.47 -89.27 -94.44
CA PRO A 624 44.60 -90.50 -93.67
C PRO A 624 45.56 -91.48 -94.36
N GLY A 625 46.64 -91.86 -93.67
CA GLY A 625 47.63 -92.81 -94.15
C GLY A 625 48.95 -92.20 -94.66
N LYS A 626 49.11 -90.87 -94.70
CA LYS A 626 50.40 -90.24 -94.99
C LYS A 626 50.99 -89.51 -93.78
N ILE A 627 52.18 -89.93 -93.40
CA ILE A 627 53.05 -89.31 -92.41
C ILE A 627 53.37 -87.88 -92.87
N THR A 628 53.14 -86.89 -92.02
CA THR A 628 53.32 -85.46 -92.35
C THR A 628 54.68 -84.89 -91.96
N HIS A 629 55.51 -85.66 -91.24
CA HIS A 629 56.83 -85.22 -90.80
C HIS A 629 57.82 -86.40 -90.89
N TYR A 630 58.86 -86.23 -91.72
CA TYR A 630 60.00 -87.13 -91.79
C TYR A 630 61.19 -86.50 -91.08
N ASP A 631 61.97 -87.30 -90.38
CA ASP A 631 63.29 -86.88 -89.89
C ASP A 631 64.20 -86.59 -91.10
N PHE A 632 64.71 -85.35 -91.17
CA PHE A 632 65.55 -84.87 -92.27
C PHE A 632 66.83 -85.69 -92.47
N VAL A 633 67.32 -86.37 -91.43
CA VAL A 633 68.55 -87.16 -91.50
C VAL A 633 68.27 -88.63 -91.84
N THR A 634 67.19 -89.21 -91.32
CA THR A 634 66.94 -90.65 -91.45
C THR A 634 65.84 -91.03 -92.43
N GLY A 635 65.04 -90.07 -92.91
CA GLY A 635 63.90 -90.34 -93.79
C GLY A 635 62.80 -91.19 -93.14
N ALA A 636 62.85 -91.40 -91.82
CA ALA A 636 61.88 -92.17 -91.07
C ALA A 636 60.73 -91.27 -90.55
N PRO A 637 59.50 -91.80 -90.43
CA PRO A 637 58.39 -91.11 -89.78
C PRO A 637 58.76 -90.68 -88.35
N LEU A 638 58.60 -89.40 -88.02
CA LEU A 638 58.78 -88.91 -86.65
C LEU A 638 57.73 -89.57 -85.74
N LYS A 639 58.17 -90.55 -84.93
CA LYS A 639 57.35 -91.21 -83.90
C LYS A 639 56.90 -90.15 -82.88
N GLY A 640 55.60 -89.86 -82.87
CA GLY A 640 54.95 -88.96 -81.90
C GLY A 640 54.11 -87.83 -82.49
N SER A 641 53.98 -87.69 -83.82
CA SER A 641 53.13 -86.65 -84.42
C SER A 641 51.63 -86.97 -84.29
N LEU A 642 50.87 -86.05 -83.69
CA LEU A 642 49.43 -86.16 -83.44
C LEU A 642 48.63 -86.12 -84.77
N LYS A 643 47.65 -87.01 -84.87
CA LYS A 643 46.76 -87.16 -86.04
C LYS A 643 45.63 -86.13 -85.94
N VAL A 644 45.52 -85.24 -86.94
CA VAL A 644 44.37 -84.33 -87.10
C VAL A 644 43.47 -84.90 -88.19
N SER A 645 42.21 -85.20 -87.87
CA SER A 645 41.21 -85.59 -88.86
C SER A 645 40.23 -84.44 -89.09
N ALA A 646 40.06 -84.04 -90.34
CA ALA A 646 39.01 -83.13 -90.76
C ALA A 646 37.63 -83.80 -90.56
N GLY A 647 36.69 -83.07 -89.95
CA GLY A 647 35.30 -83.48 -89.79
C GLY A 647 34.42 -82.78 -90.81
#